data_AF-A0AAW9L701-F1
#
_entry.id   AF-A0AAW9L701-F1
#
_cell.length_a   1.000
_cell.length_b   1.000
_cell.length_c   1.000
_cell.angle_alpha   90.00
_cell.angle_beta   90.00
_cell.angle_gamma   90.00
#
_symmetry.space_group_name_H-M   'P 1'
#
loop_
_entity.id
_entity.type
_entity.pdbx_description
1 polymer ?
#
loop_
_entity_poly.entity_id
_entity_poly.type
_entity_poly.pdbx_seq_one_letter_code
_entity_poly.pdbx_strand_id
1 'polypeptide(L)'
;MLVKYVLVALLTVLAVLGGSFLVQPGSDARLSPVRFDDTLQMGLSSETVREAEAADAVIPRAEVFYSQYRYVVGYEGLETLASELGRVGHERQFGRPLAIFVTDYSNADPYVDDDGLLRVNSSFDVRWTNASKASFVVDSGARTPAGPTPVPFESQASAREFAARYGGDVVGWAELRRRLTERPGVRETSRAAVANRSQWANRTVAATSAYDDRPVSVVVGEDAPTLSAAVERAPANTTVVLPPGTYDGNVTVEKPLTIRGSGPETTIRGPGNGTVLRLSAQRIAVRSLAIDGVGPNGTAPLAERESLTGWDAKIRAVYGSGDAAILADGANRSLVSNVRITTPASGVIVRSSDEVVVANVTIDGTERWQDGFMNVLAIRSRIVVQDSTIRGGRDGVYTHRAHGLVVRRTEMRDLRFGVHEMYTSDALVRNNTVRDADVGLIVMTRPTGNALVGNDVRASDGGLSVVGSDSYVAQNVVAGNDLGIDVATRRSLYERNTVVGNDVGLRAGTLLPTNWVVANDVVGNDRPVTTGRGPTRVWTATDADASGEDRRGNYWGDLPALDRDGDGTIDRAYRPTGAVDGRLGGRGPGATSAATLARSPTVSLLREFETVVPGLRAGGVVDTDPLAEPVRPAVVDSLTEREHA
;
A
#
# COMPACT_ATOMS: atom_id res chain seq x y z
N MET A 1 47.42 -31.02 -25.75
CA MET A 1 48.10 -29.70 -25.65
C MET A 1 47.12 -28.53 -25.60
N LEU A 2 46.08 -28.48 -26.44
CA LEU A 2 45.10 -27.38 -26.49
C LEU A 2 44.45 -27.01 -25.13
N VAL A 3 44.07 -28.02 -24.33
CA VAL A 3 43.41 -27.82 -23.01
C VAL A 3 44.33 -27.10 -22.00
N LYS A 4 45.65 -27.35 -22.03
CA LYS A 4 46.60 -26.65 -21.15
C LYS A 4 46.74 -25.18 -21.54
N TYR A 5 46.75 -24.87 -22.82
CA TYR A 5 46.83 -23.47 -23.29
C TYR A 5 45.55 -22.68 -23.01
N VAL A 6 44.37 -23.32 -23.10
CA VAL A 6 43.10 -22.69 -22.72
C VAL A 6 43.03 -22.45 -21.21
N LEU A 7 43.46 -23.41 -20.38
CA LEU A 7 43.46 -23.24 -18.92
C LEU A 7 44.43 -22.14 -18.47
N VAL A 8 45.62 -22.07 -19.09
CA VAL A 8 46.60 -21.01 -18.83
C VAL A 8 46.09 -19.66 -19.31
N ALA A 9 45.46 -19.58 -20.49
CA ALA A 9 44.84 -18.34 -20.96
C ALA A 9 43.71 -17.88 -20.02
N LEU A 10 42.87 -18.80 -19.53
CA LEU A 10 41.79 -18.49 -18.60
C LEU A 10 42.33 -18.00 -17.24
N LEU A 11 43.36 -18.67 -16.69
CA LEU A 11 44.03 -18.27 -15.46
C LEU A 11 44.74 -16.92 -15.60
N THR A 12 45.31 -16.63 -16.77
CA THR A 12 45.97 -15.34 -17.06
C THR A 12 44.92 -14.23 -17.18
N VAL A 13 43.79 -14.48 -17.82
CA VAL A 13 42.66 -13.54 -17.88
C VAL A 13 42.06 -13.31 -16.48
N LEU A 14 41.89 -14.36 -15.67
CA LEU A 14 41.46 -14.27 -14.27
C LEU A 14 42.45 -13.50 -13.40
N ALA A 15 43.76 -13.68 -13.59
CA ALA A 15 44.80 -12.96 -12.86
C ALA A 15 44.90 -11.48 -13.29
N VAL A 16 44.71 -11.19 -14.58
CA VAL A 16 44.67 -9.81 -15.11
C VAL A 16 43.39 -9.10 -14.67
N LEU A 17 42.24 -9.78 -14.68
CA LEU A 17 40.99 -9.25 -14.12
C LEU A 17 41.11 -9.04 -12.61
N GLY A 18 41.66 -10.00 -11.86
CA GLY A 18 41.93 -9.88 -10.41
C GLY A 18 42.90 -8.75 -10.07
N GLY A 19 43.94 -8.54 -10.89
CA GLY A 19 44.89 -7.43 -10.76
C GLY A 19 44.27 -6.06 -11.08
N SER A 20 43.29 -6.01 -11.97
CA SER A 20 42.53 -4.79 -12.28
C SER A 20 41.63 -4.34 -11.11
N PHE A 21 41.30 -5.26 -10.19
CA PHE A 21 40.57 -4.98 -8.94
C PHE A 21 41.48 -4.65 -7.74
N LEU A 22 42.81 -4.74 -7.88
CA LEU A 22 43.78 -4.27 -6.87
C LEU A 22 44.07 -2.77 -6.99
N VAL A 23 43.55 -2.10 -8.02
CA VAL A 23 43.50 -0.64 -8.07
C VAL A 23 42.38 -0.20 -7.13
N GLN A 24 42.75 0.13 -5.88
CA GLN A 24 41.86 0.90 -5.01
C GLN A 24 41.46 2.16 -5.79
N PRO A 25 40.15 2.46 -5.98
CA PRO A 25 39.77 3.77 -6.48
C PRO A 25 40.36 4.80 -5.52
N GLY A 26 41.09 5.77 -6.08
CA GLY A 26 41.81 6.77 -5.30
C GLY A 26 40.92 7.34 -4.20
N SER A 27 41.42 7.29 -2.96
CA SER A 27 40.75 7.68 -1.72
C SER A 27 40.46 9.18 -1.60
N ASP A 28 40.44 9.93 -2.70
CA ASP A 28 40.40 11.40 -2.71
C ASP A 28 39.15 11.99 -3.38
N ALA A 29 38.18 11.19 -3.81
CA ALA A 29 36.86 11.71 -4.15
C ALA A 29 36.10 12.05 -2.84
N ARG A 30 36.17 13.30 -2.38
CA ARG A 30 35.30 13.80 -1.32
C ARG A 30 33.85 13.66 -1.80
N LEU A 31 33.12 12.66 -1.29
CA LEU A 31 31.69 12.54 -1.50
C LEU A 31 31.01 13.84 -1.02
N SER A 32 30.10 14.38 -1.82
CA SER A 32 29.35 15.58 -1.51
C SER A 32 27.85 15.34 -1.75
N PRO A 33 26.97 16.00 -0.99
CA PRO A 33 25.53 15.97 -1.23
C PRO A 33 25.19 16.33 -2.68
N VAL A 34 24.09 15.78 -3.18
CA VAL A 34 23.52 16.10 -4.50
C VAL A 34 22.26 16.96 -4.34
N ARG A 35 21.54 17.25 -5.43
CA ARG A 35 20.19 17.80 -5.28
C ARG A 35 19.29 16.68 -4.78
N PHE A 36 18.51 16.94 -3.74
CA PHE A 36 17.66 15.91 -3.15
C PHE A 36 16.67 15.28 -4.14
N ASP A 37 16.20 16.04 -5.13
CA ASP A 37 15.30 15.57 -6.19
C ASP A 37 15.98 14.60 -7.18
N ASP A 38 17.31 14.59 -7.23
CA ASP A 38 18.10 13.65 -8.04
C ASP A 38 18.36 12.31 -7.31
N THR A 39 17.92 12.19 -6.06
CA THR A 39 18.09 10.97 -5.24
C THR A 39 16.97 9.96 -5.47
N LEU A 40 17.23 8.70 -5.12
CA LEU A 40 16.15 7.73 -4.95
C LEU A 40 15.50 7.93 -3.58
N GLN A 41 14.39 8.65 -3.58
CA GLN A 41 13.69 9.08 -2.37
C GLN A 41 12.85 7.96 -1.73
N MET A 42 12.85 7.94 -0.39
CA MET A 42 11.95 7.16 0.45
C MET A 42 11.70 7.82 1.80
N GLY A 43 10.66 7.38 2.51
CA GLY A 43 10.26 7.92 3.81
C GLY A 43 8.79 8.27 3.81
N LEU A 44 8.49 9.56 3.88
CA LEU A 44 7.15 10.10 4.03
C LEU A 44 6.23 9.78 2.85
N SER A 45 4.92 9.81 3.11
CA SER A 45 3.90 9.62 2.07
C SER A 45 3.85 10.82 1.13
N SER A 46 3.41 10.64 -0.12
CA SER A 46 3.28 11.79 -1.04
C SER A 46 2.34 12.85 -0.49
N GLU A 47 1.29 12.45 0.23
CA GLU A 47 0.35 13.37 0.84
C GLU A 47 1.06 14.22 1.90
N THR A 48 1.77 13.60 2.85
CA THR A 48 2.50 14.29 3.92
C THR A 48 3.52 15.30 3.37
N VAL A 49 4.24 14.93 2.31
CA VAL A 49 5.19 15.85 1.65
C VAL A 49 4.46 17.05 1.05
N ARG A 50 3.35 16.81 0.34
CA ARG A 50 2.54 17.89 -0.25
C ARG A 50 1.85 18.76 0.79
N GLU A 51 1.50 18.20 1.94
CA GLU A 51 0.98 18.96 3.07
C GLU A 51 2.04 19.86 3.68
N ALA A 52 3.26 19.34 3.88
CA ALA A 52 4.38 20.15 4.35
C ALA A 52 4.68 21.30 3.39
N GLU A 53 4.75 21.01 2.08
CA GLU A 53 4.95 22.03 1.04
C GLU A 53 3.82 23.08 1.01
N ALA A 54 2.56 22.65 1.08
CA ALA A 54 1.41 23.56 1.09
C ALA A 54 1.35 24.41 2.37
N ALA A 55 1.88 23.88 3.47
CA ALA A 55 2.00 24.58 4.72
C ALA A 55 3.27 25.44 4.81
N ASP A 56 4.20 25.41 3.85
CA ASP A 56 5.54 26.03 3.96
C ASP A 56 6.34 25.53 5.17
N ALA A 57 6.14 24.26 5.53
CA ALA A 57 6.88 23.55 6.56
C ALA A 57 8.07 22.79 5.95
N VAL A 58 9.17 22.69 6.69
CA VAL A 58 10.36 21.94 6.26
C VAL A 58 10.41 20.55 6.86
N ILE A 59 10.93 19.61 6.07
CA ILE A 59 11.15 18.23 6.49
C ILE A 59 12.66 18.01 6.62
N PRO A 60 13.18 17.58 7.79
CA PRO A 60 14.56 17.13 7.91
C PRO A 60 14.85 15.98 6.94
N ARG A 61 15.93 16.10 6.16
CA ARG A 61 16.28 15.14 5.11
C ARG A 61 17.67 14.56 5.32
N ALA A 62 17.89 13.37 4.75
CA ALA A 62 19.21 12.76 4.71
C ALA A 62 19.55 12.19 3.32
N GLU A 63 20.83 12.20 2.98
CA GLU A 63 21.39 11.54 1.80
C GLU A 63 22.43 10.50 2.22
N VAL A 64 22.33 9.29 1.67
CA VAL A 64 23.26 8.21 1.97
C VAL A 64 23.91 7.67 0.70
N PHE A 65 25.24 7.60 0.76
CA PHE A 65 26.09 6.95 -0.22
C PHE A 65 26.47 5.57 0.30
N TYR A 66 26.33 4.55 -0.53
CA TYR A 66 26.45 3.16 -0.12
C TYR A 66 27.53 2.42 -0.93
N SER A 67 28.26 1.50 -0.31
CA SER A 67 29.41 0.85 -0.95
C SER A 67 29.05 -0.14 -2.06
N GLN A 68 27.84 -0.70 -2.05
CA GLN A 68 27.37 -1.69 -3.03
C GLN A 68 26.15 -1.21 -3.82
N TYR A 69 25.77 0.07 -3.69
CA TYR A 69 24.59 0.63 -4.35
C TYR A 69 24.96 1.92 -5.06
N ARG A 70 24.81 1.91 -6.39
CA ARG A 70 25.33 2.98 -7.26
C ARG A 70 24.57 4.30 -7.22
N TYR A 71 23.37 4.32 -6.62
CA TYR A 71 22.51 5.50 -6.58
C TYR A 71 22.54 6.13 -5.19
N VAL A 72 22.48 7.45 -5.11
CA VAL A 72 22.30 8.15 -3.83
C VAL A 72 20.87 7.93 -3.35
N VAL A 73 20.72 7.56 -2.08
CA VAL A 73 19.42 7.31 -1.46
C VAL A 73 19.04 8.51 -0.59
N GLY A 74 17.91 9.13 -0.90
CA GLY A 74 17.36 10.24 -0.14
C GLY A 74 16.29 9.77 0.85
N TYR A 75 16.35 10.28 2.07
CA TYR A 75 15.40 9.98 3.13
C TYR A 75 14.64 11.26 3.52
N GLU A 76 13.32 11.20 3.40
CA GLU A 76 12.40 12.18 3.97
C GLU A 76 12.12 11.76 5.42
N GLY A 77 12.68 12.51 6.39
CA GLY A 77 12.68 12.15 7.80
C GLY A 77 13.91 11.32 8.22
N LEU A 78 14.54 11.72 9.33
CA LEU A 78 15.70 11.01 9.90
C LEU A 78 15.31 9.71 10.62
N GLU A 79 14.04 9.59 10.99
CA GLU A 79 13.39 8.42 11.57
C GLU A 79 13.39 7.27 10.57
N THR A 80 13.04 7.56 9.31
CA THR A 80 13.11 6.58 8.21
C THR A 80 14.55 6.10 8.01
N LEU A 81 15.51 7.03 8.01
CA LEU A 81 16.93 6.70 7.86
C LEU A 81 17.40 5.77 8.98
N ALA A 82 17.13 6.13 10.24
CA ALA A 82 17.56 5.33 11.38
C ALA A 82 16.95 3.92 11.34
N SER A 83 15.65 3.82 11.03
CA SER A 83 14.96 2.54 10.87
C SER A 83 15.59 1.67 9.77
N GLU A 84 15.96 2.24 8.62
CA GLU A 84 16.58 1.46 7.53
C GLU A 84 18.00 1.03 7.85
N LEU A 85 18.82 1.90 8.46
CA LEU A 85 20.17 1.54 8.86
C LEU A 85 20.22 0.45 9.93
N GLY A 86 19.16 0.33 10.74
CA GLY A 86 19.01 -0.74 11.74
C GLY A 86 18.40 -2.03 11.19
N ARG A 87 17.87 -2.03 9.96
CA ARG A 87 17.12 -3.16 9.41
C ARG A 87 18.02 -4.35 9.10
N VAL A 88 17.61 -5.54 9.52
CA VAL A 88 18.31 -6.79 9.22
C VAL A 88 18.41 -7.00 7.71
N GLY A 89 19.60 -7.37 7.23
CA GLY A 89 19.88 -7.57 5.81
C GLY A 89 20.11 -6.27 5.00
N HIS A 90 19.99 -5.08 5.59
CA HIS A 90 20.25 -3.81 4.91
C HIS A 90 21.67 -3.75 4.30
N GLU A 91 22.70 -4.11 5.08
CA GLU A 91 24.08 -4.13 4.59
C GLU A 91 24.32 -5.17 3.49
N ARG A 92 23.58 -6.29 3.46
CA ARG A 92 23.69 -7.27 2.36
C ARG A 92 23.19 -6.69 1.04
N GLN A 93 22.26 -5.76 1.13
CA GLN A 93 21.51 -5.24 0.01
C GLN A 93 22.09 -3.93 -0.54
N PHE A 94 22.60 -3.07 0.34
CA PHE A 94 23.18 -1.77 0.00
C PHE A 94 24.70 -1.71 0.22
N GLY A 95 25.28 -2.60 1.02
CA GLY A 95 26.63 -2.43 1.55
C GLY A 95 26.66 -1.47 2.75
N ARG A 96 27.85 -1.08 3.17
CA ARG A 96 28.04 -0.13 4.29
C ARG A 96 27.82 1.31 3.80
N PRO A 97 27.25 2.20 4.64
CA PRO A 97 27.25 3.64 4.36
C PRO A 97 28.68 4.17 4.23
N LEU A 98 28.97 4.84 3.12
CA LEU A 98 30.24 5.53 2.86
C LEU A 98 30.19 6.98 3.39
N ALA A 99 29.04 7.63 3.24
CA ALA A 99 28.77 8.97 3.75
C ALA A 99 27.28 9.13 4.05
N ILE A 100 26.97 9.82 5.14
CA ILE A 100 25.61 10.20 5.53
C ILE A 100 25.61 11.72 5.70
N PHE A 101 24.82 12.39 4.88
CA PHE A 101 24.58 13.83 4.99
C PHE A 101 23.17 14.06 5.52
N VAL A 102 23.01 15.06 6.37
CA VAL A 102 21.71 15.51 6.88
C VAL A 102 21.56 16.99 6.61
N THR A 103 20.33 17.47 6.48
CA THR A 103 20.03 18.90 6.42
C THR A 103 20.65 19.62 7.61
N ASP A 104 21.15 20.83 7.42
CA ASP A 104 21.69 21.68 8.47
C ASP A 104 20.87 22.96 8.55
N TYR A 105 20.26 23.18 9.72
CA TYR A 105 19.44 24.35 10.00
C TYR A 105 20.18 25.46 10.76
N SER A 106 21.49 25.33 11.00
CA SER A 106 22.26 26.29 11.83
C SER A 106 22.18 27.74 11.37
N ASN A 107 22.04 27.98 10.05
CA ASN A 107 21.98 29.32 9.45
C ASN A 107 20.61 29.67 8.87
N ALA A 108 19.63 28.77 8.99
CA ALA A 108 18.31 28.93 8.37
C ALA A 108 17.28 29.64 9.26
N ASP A 109 17.67 30.00 10.49
CA ASP A 109 16.82 30.55 11.55
C ASP A 109 15.52 29.72 11.72
N PRO A 110 15.65 28.45 12.16
CA PRO A 110 14.52 27.55 12.28
C PRO A 110 13.63 27.94 13.46
N TYR A 111 12.32 27.86 13.25
CA TYR A 111 11.32 28.11 14.27
C TYR A 111 10.21 27.07 14.20
N VAL A 112 9.47 26.96 15.30
CA VAL A 112 8.28 26.10 15.42
C VAL A 112 7.07 27.02 15.51
N ASP A 113 6.08 26.82 14.63
CA ASP A 113 4.83 27.59 14.63
C ASP A 113 3.84 27.11 15.71
N ASP A 114 2.68 27.75 15.78
CA ASP A 114 1.64 27.45 16.77
C ASP A 114 1.08 26.02 16.64
N ASP A 115 1.17 25.43 15.45
CA ASP A 115 0.75 24.05 15.16
C ASP A 115 1.87 23.02 15.42
N GLY A 116 3.04 23.49 15.85
CA GLY A 116 4.22 22.65 16.10
C GLY A 116 5.02 22.31 14.84
N LEU A 117 4.68 22.88 13.67
CA LEU A 117 5.37 22.60 12.42
C LEU A 117 6.72 23.32 12.36
N LEU A 118 7.76 22.57 11.97
CA LEU A 118 9.09 23.11 11.76
C LEU A 118 9.14 23.97 10.49
N ARG A 119 9.63 25.20 10.64
CA ARG A 119 9.79 26.19 9.55
C ARG A 119 11.17 26.83 9.59
N VAL A 120 11.51 27.52 8.51
CA VAL A 120 12.75 28.30 8.39
C VAL A 120 12.44 29.67 7.81
N ASN A 121 13.13 30.71 8.28
CA ASN A 121 12.99 32.05 7.69
C ASN A 121 13.75 32.17 6.36
N SER A 122 14.77 31.34 6.14
CA SER A 122 15.54 31.30 4.89
C SER A 122 15.76 29.87 4.42
N SER A 123 14.96 29.42 3.45
CA SER A 123 15.13 28.09 2.83
C SER A 123 16.43 27.99 2.02
N PHE A 124 16.99 29.12 1.55
CA PHE A 124 18.28 29.18 0.86
C PHE A 124 19.49 28.91 1.77
N ASP A 125 19.32 29.11 3.08
CA ASP A 125 20.36 28.90 4.08
C ASP A 125 20.31 27.51 4.73
N VAL A 126 19.35 26.68 4.33
CA VAL A 126 19.37 25.24 4.65
C VAL A 126 20.49 24.59 3.85
N ARG A 127 21.49 24.07 4.57
CA ARG A 127 22.67 23.40 3.98
C ARG A 127 22.65 21.91 4.28
N TRP A 128 23.75 21.24 3.98
CA TRP A 128 23.98 19.84 4.28
C TRP A 128 25.25 19.71 5.12
N THR A 129 25.21 18.88 6.14
CA THR A 129 26.39 18.55 6.95
C THR A 129 26.53 17.03 7.12
N ASN A 130 27.72 16.56 7.50
CA ASN A 130 27.91 15.14 7.77
C ASN A 130 27.19 14.76 9.07
N ALA A 131 26.41 13.67 9.06
CA ALA A 131 25.64 13.24 10.22
C ALA A 131 26.52 13.06 11.48
N SER A 132 27.77 12.60 11.31
CA SER A 132 28.69 12.41 12.44
C SER A 132 29.17 13.71 13.09
N LYS A 133 29.04 14.85 12.40
CA LYS A 133 29.38 16.19 12.90
C LYS A 133 28.17 16.95 13.44
N ALA A 134 26.96 16.54 13.05
CA ALA A 134 25.73 17.20 13.46
C ALA A 134 25.37 16.93 14.93
N SER A 135 24.79 17.94 15.55
CA SER A 135 23.99 17.85 16.77
C SER A 135 22.52 17.80 16.39
N PHE A 136 21.73 16.99 17.08
CA PHE A 136 20.31 16.80 16.81
C PHE A 136 19.50 17.18 18.03
N VAL A 137 18.50 18.05 17.85
CA VAL A 137 17.52 18.32 18.91
C VAL A 137 16.39 17.31 18.78
N VAL A 138 16.22 16.47 19.80
CA VAL A 138 15.17 15.46 19.90
C VAL A 138 14.18 15.83 21.00
N ASP A 139 12.96 15.27 20.94
CA ASP A 139 11.93 15.49 21.97
C ASP A 139 11.58 16.98 22.19
N SER A 140 11.76 17.81 21.14
CA SER A 140 11.36 19.21 21.12
C SER A 140 9.89 19.39 20.68
N GLY A 141 9.40 20.63 20.71
CA GLY A 141 8.10 20.98 20.13
C GLY A 141 8.01 20.80 18.60
N ALA A 142 9.14 20.60 17.91
CA ALA A 142 9.19 20.52 16.45
C ALA A 142 8.59 19.23 15.88
N ARG A 143 7.77 19.40 14.84
CA ARG A 143 7.08 18.31 14.14
C ARG A 143 7.08 18.54 12.63
N THR A 144 6.94 17.45 11.88
CA THR A 144 6.45 17.47 10.49
C THR A 144 4.97 17.07 10.49
N PRO A 145 4.25 17.15 9.35
CA PRO A 145 2.90 16.59 9.26
C PRO A 145 2.83 15.09 9.59
N ALA A 146 3.95 14.36 9.55
CA ALA A 146 4.02 12.95 9.97
C ALA A 146 4.24 12.74 11.48
N GLY A 147 4.49 13.80 12.26
CA GLY A 147 4.69 13.74 13.70
C GLY A 147 5.98 14.39 14.20
N PRO A 148 6.35 14.17 15.47
CA PRO A 148 7.59 14.67 16.07
C PRO A 148 8.81 14.35 15.24
N THR A 149 9.74 15.29 15.12
CA THR A 149 10.92 15.10 14.27
C THR A 149 12.21 15.65 14.91
N PRO A 150 13.35 14.94 14.76
CA PRO A 150 14.63 15.46 15.20
C PRO A 150 15.11 16.59 14.28
N VAL A 151 15.63 17.66 14.88
CA VAL A 151 16.10 18.84 14.14
C VAL A 151 17.64 18.87 14.09
N PRO A 152 18.27 18.68 12.92
CA PRO A 152 19.73 18.65 12.76
C PRO A 152 20.39 20.03 12.63
N PHE A 153 21.56 20.17 13.26
CA PHE A 153 22.42 21.37 13.24
C PHE A 153 23.90 20.97 13.17
N GLU A 154 24.68 21.57 12.29
CA GLU A 154 26.15 21.49 12.37
C GLU A 154 26.69 22.22 13.60
N SER A 155 26.11 23.38 13.94
CA SER A 155 26.48 24.17 15.12
C SER A 155 25.78 23.65 16.37
N GLN A 156 26.56 23.10 17.31
CA GLN A 156 26.03 22.70 18.63
C GLN A 156 25.45 23.89 19.42
N ALA A 157 25.97 25.10 19.20
CA ALA A 157 25.43 26.31 19.83
C ALA A 157 24.01 26.61 19.32
N SER A 158 23.79 26.53 18.01
CA SER A 158 22.47 26.71 17.39
C SER A 158 21.48 25.63 17.85
N ALA A 159 21.93 24.37 17.98
CA ALA A 159 21.11 23.29 18.53
C ALA A 159 20.66 23.58 19.97
N ARG A 160 21.56 24.08 20.83
CA ARG A 160 21.23 24.44 22.22
C ARG A 160 20.29 25.64 22.31
N GLU A 161 20.44 26.62 21.43
CA GLU A 161 19.52 27.76 21.35
C GLU A 161 18.12 27.29 20.94
N PHE A 162 18.02 26.45 19.91
CA PHE A 162 16.75 25.88 19.48
C PHE A 162 16.09 25.05 20.60
N ALA A 163 16.85 24.18 21.27
CA ALA A 163 16.37 23.41 22.40
C ALA A 163 15.94 24.28 23.59
N ALA A 164 16.64 25.39 23.87
CA ALA A 164 16.26 26.33 24.91
C ALA A 164 14.93 27.06 24.60
N ARG A 165 14.64 27.30 23.32
CA ARG A 165 13.42 27.98 22.88
C ARG A 165 12.21 27.04 22.77
N TYR A 166 12.42 25.82 22.26
CA TYR A 166 11.33 24.89 21.90
C TYR A 166 11.34 23.58 22.70
N GLY A 167 12.20 23.47 23.72
CA GLY A 167 12.40 22.26 24.52
C GLY A 167 13.23 21.18 23.80
N GLY A 168 13.47 20.07 24.48
CA GLY A 168 14.15 18.89 23.94
C GLY A 168 15.60 18.72 24.38
N ASP A 169 16.19 17.58 24.00
CA ASP A 169 17.58 17.21 24.29
C ASP A 169 18.47 17.39 23.06
N VAL A 170 19.71 17.86 23.27
CA VAL A 170 20.73 17.87 22.23
C VAL A 170 21.55 16.59 22.27
N VAL A 171 21.46 15.77 21.23
CA VAL A 171 22.14 14.47 21.13
C VAL A 171 23.02 14.39 19.87
N GLY A 172 24.02 13.51 19.89
CA GLY A 172 24.84 13.18 18.72
C GLY A 172 24.24 12.05 17.88
N TRP A 173 24.80 11.80 16.70
CA TRP A 173 24.31 10.79 15.75
C TRP A 173 24.15 9.37 16.32
N ALA A 174 25.11 8.90 17.12
CA ALA A 174 25.06 7.56 17.69
C ALA A 174 23.87 7.41 18.67
N GLU A 175 23.64 8.43 19.49
CA GLU A 175 22.53 8.47 20.44
C GLU A 175 21.18 8.61 19.72
N LEU A 176 21.09 9.49 18.70
CA LEU A 176 19.90 9.61 17.87
C LEU A 176 19.52 8.27 17.25
N ARG A 177 20.49 7.56 16.65
CA ARG A 177 20.24 6.24 16.07
C ARG A 177 19.72 5.27 17.12
N ARG A 178 20.32 5.22 18.31
CA ARG A 178 19.86 4.35 19.40
C ARG A 178 18.39 4.64 19.75
N ARG A 179 18.05 5.90 19.99
CA ARG A 179 16.66 6.32 20.32
C ARG A 179 15.66 5.99 19.20
N LEU A 180 16.07 6.06 17.93
CA LEU A 180 15.18 5.82 16.79
C LEU A 180 15.08 4.35 16.34
N THR A 181 16.02 3.48 16.75
CA THR A 181 16.12 2.08 16.27
C THR A 181 15.41 1.08 17.19
N GLU A 182 15.08 1.45 18.43
CA GLU A 182 14.34 0.59 19.39
C GLU A 182 12.88 0.39 18.94
N ARG A 183 12.64 -0.41 17.90
CA ARG A 183 11.30 -0.75 17.39
C ARG A 183 11.08 -2.26 17.33
N PRO A 184 9.85 -2.75 17.60
CA PRO A 184 9.48 -4.15 17.42
C PRO A 184 9.72 -4.62 15.98
N GLY A 185 9.86 -5.93 15.79
CA GLY A 185 10.05 -6.52 14.47
C GLY A 185 8.93 -6.14 13.49
N VAL A 186 9.26 -6.03 12.19
CA VAL A 186 8.32 -5.61 11.15
C VAL A 186 7.09 -6.53 11.12
N ARG A 187 7.29 -7.86 11.21
CA ARG A 187 6.21 -8.85 11.21
C ARG A 187 5.23 -8.67 12.37
N GLU A 188 5.74 -8.52 13.59
CA GLU A 188 4.93 -8.34 14.80
C GLU A 188 4.10 -7.05 14.70
N THR A 189 4.76 -5.96 14.31
CA THR A 189 4.13 -4.65 14.12
C THR A 189 3.01 -4.71 13.08
N SER A 190 3.27 -5.33 11.92
CA SER A 190 2.27 -5.49 10.87
C SER A 190 1.07 -6.34 11.32
N ARG A 191 1.28 -7.44 12.05
CA ARG A 191 0.20 -8.28 12.57
C ARG A 191 -0.64 -7.58 13.63
N ALA A 192 0.01 -6.85 14.54
CA ALA A 192 -0.67 -6.02 15.52
C ALA A 192 -1.52 -4.93 14.85
N ALA A 193 -1.02 -4.28 13.80
CA ALA A 193 -1.78 -3.29 13.04
C ALA A 193 -3.03 -3.90 12.39
N VAL A 194 -2.93 -5.08 11.77
CA VAL A 194 -4.08 -5.81 11.20
C VAL A 194 -5.12 -6.15 12.27
N ALA A 195 -4.68 -6.62 13.44
CA ALA A 195 -5.57 -6.95 14.56
C ALA A 195 -6.30 -5.71 15.08
N ASN A 196 -5.56 -4.62 15.34
CA ASN A 196 -6.12 -3.36 15.83
C ASN A 196 -7.14 -2.76 14.87
N ARG A 197 -6.82 -2.71 13.57
CA ARG A 197 -7.74 -2.19 12.53
C ARG A 197 -8.98 -3.08 12.38
N SER A 198 -8.82 -4.41 12.48
CA SER A 198 -9.95 -5.35 12.48
C SER A 198 -10.87 -5.15 13.69
N GLN A 199 -10.29 -4.93 14.89
CA GLN A 199 -11.04 -4.68 16.11
C GLN A 199 -11.73 -3.31 16.08
N TRP A 200 -11.07 -2.28 15.55
CA TRP A 200 -11.71 -0.99 15.30
C TRP A 200 -12.94 -1.16 14.40
N ALA A 201 -12.82 -1.82 13.24
CA ALA A 201 -13.97 -2.07 12.37
C ALA A 201 -15.11 -2.82 13.06
N ASN A 202 -14.79 -3.85 13.85
CA ASN A 202 -15.79 -4.59 14.61
C ASN A 202 -16.55 -3.69 15.60
N ARG A 203 -15.84 -2.81 16.31
CA ARG A 203 -16.47 -1.85 17.24
C ARG A 203 -17.32 -0.83 16.50
N THR A 204 -16.83 -0.30 15.37
CA THR A 204 -17.58 0.65 14.54
C THR A 204 -18.88 0.04 14.03
N VAL A 205 -18.85 -1.19 13.52
CA VAL A 205 -20.05 -1.91 13.08
C VAL A 205 -20.97 -2.24 14.25
N ALA A 206 -20.44 -2.72 15.38
CA ALA A 206 -21.26 -3.03 16.55
C ALA A 206 -21.99 -1.79 17.09
N ALA A 207 -21.37 -0.61 17.03
CA ALA A 207 -21.96 0.64 17.47
C ALA A 207 -23.20 1.05 16.64
N THR A 208 -23.36 0.55 15.41
CA THR A 208 -24.54 0.86 14.59
C THR A 208 -25.78 0.04 14.94
N SER A 209 -25.65 -1.01 15.77
CA SER A 209 -26.78 -1.83 16.22
C SER A 209 -27.85 -1.03 16.96
N ALA A 210 -27.47 0.06 17.65
CA ALA A 210 -28.38 0.96 18.34
C ALA A 210 -29.41 1.65 17.42
N TYR A 211 -29.21 1.60 16.09
CA TYR A 211 -30.18 2.16 15.13
C TYR A 211 -31.40 1.27 14.92
N ASP A 212 -31.30 -0.01 15.31
CA ASP A 212 -32.35 -1.01 15.22
C ASP A 212 -33.41 -0.81 16.32
N ASP A 213 -32.96 -0.33 17.48
CA ASP A 213 -33.79 -0.12 18.67
C ASP A 213 -34.51 1.23 18.69
N ARG A 214 -34.33 2.06 17.66
CA ARG A 214 -34.98 3.38 17.58
C ARG A 214 -36.50 3.22 17.43
N PRO A 215 -37.30 3.91 18.27
CA PRO A 215 -38.75 3.79 18.21
C PRO A 215 -39.28 4.25 16.86
N VAL A 216 -40.27 3.54 16.33
CA VAL A 216 -41.00 3.96 15.13
C VAL A 216 -41.84 5.18 15.48
N SER A 217 -41.70 6.25 14.71
CA SER A 217 -42.46 7.50 14.93
C SER A 217 -43.35 7.90 13.76
N VAL A 218 -43.01 7.48 12.54
CA VAL A 218 -43.74 7.85 11.32
C VAL A 218 -43.72 6.66 10.36
N VAL A 219 -44.89 6.28 9.86
CA VAL A 219 -45.07 5.32 8.75
C VAL A 219 -45.52 6.08 7.51
N VAL A 220 -44.79 5.95 6.41
CA VAL A 220 -45.14 6.63 5.15
C VAL A 220 -46.42 6.01 4.58
N GLY A 221 -47.39 6.86 4.21
CA GLY A 221 -48.73 6.49 3.76
C GLY A 221 -49.80 6.54 4.86
N GLU A 222 -49.42 6.31 6.12
CA GLU A 222 -50.34 6.38 7.27
C GLU A 222 -50.21 7.72 7.99
N ASP A 223 -49.00 8.06 8.42
CA ASP A 223 -48.74 9.27 9.16
C ASP A 223 -48.41 10.43 8.21
N ALA A 224 -47.61 10.20 7.17
CA ALA A 224 -47.20 11.24 6.22
C ALA A 224 -47.33 10.76 4.76
N PRO A 225 -47.77 11.61 3.82
CA PRO A 225 -48.08 11.18 2.46
C PRO A 225 -46.86 10.83 1.61
N THR A 226 -45.68 11.34 1.95
CA THR A 226 -44.43 11.16 1.18
C THR A 226 -43.25 10.90 2.12
N LEU A 227 -42.16 10.35 1.57
CA LEU A 227 -40.90 10.17 2.30
C LEU A 227 -40.37 11.50 2.85
N SER A 228 -40.38 12.55 2.02
CA SER A 228 -39.93 13.89 2.43
C SER A 228 -40.73 14.42 3.62
N ALA A 229 -42.06 14.37 3.55
CA ALA A 229 -42.93 14.79 4.65
C ALA A 229 -42.74 13.93 5.92
N ALA A 230 -42.41 12.64 5.75
CA ALA A 230 -42.14 11.75 6.87
C ALA A 230 -40.82 12.08 7.58
N VAL A 231 -39.76 12.36 6.81
CA VAL A 231 -38.44 12.78 7.33
C VAL A 231 -38.55 14.13 8.04
N GLU A 232 -39.30 15.08 7.49
CA GLU A 232 -39.55 16.38 8.12
C GLU A 232 -40.26 16.21 9.47
N ARG A 233 -41.33 15.40 9.51
CA ARG A 233 -42.15 15.19 10.71
C ARG A 233 -41.46 14.36 11.80
N ALA A 234 -40.67 13.36 11.43
CA ALA A 234 -40.09 12.43 12.41
C ALA A 234 -39.17 13.16 13.40
N PRO A 235 -39.31 12.91 14.72
CA PRO A 235 -38.36 13.43 15.70
C PRO A 235 -36.95 12.86 15.49
N ALA A 236 -35.93 13.50 16.08
CA ALA A 236 -34.58 12.95 16.05
C ALA A 236 -34.49 11.64 16.87
N ASN A 237 -33.61 10.73 16.43
CA ASN A 237 -33.38 9.40 16.99
C ASN A 237 -34.58 8.45 16.93
N THR A 238 -35.49 8.65 15.98
CA THR A 238 -36.61 7.73 15.71
C THR A 238 -36.46 7.05 14.35
N THR A 239 -37.44 6.21 14.02
CA THR A 239 -37.50 5.47 12.76
C THR A 239 -38.68 5.95 11.90
N VAL A 240 -38.39 6.28 10.65
CA VAL A 240 -39.36 6.38 9.54
C VAL A 240 -39.44 5.02 8.86
N VAL A 241 -40.62 4.43 8.84
CA VAL A 241 -40.89 3.14 8.19
C VAL A 241 -41.51 3.37 6.82
N LEU A 242 -40.93 2.71 5.81
CA LEU A 242 -41.43 2.66 4.44
C LEU A 242 -42.00 1.25 4.22
N PRO A 243 -43.33 1.10 4.18
CA PRO A 243 -43.96 -0.12 3.70
C PRO A 243 -43.47 -0.55 2.30
N PRO A 244 -43.83 -1.75 1.80
CA PRO A 244 -43.61 -2.13 0.42
C PRO A 244 -44.23 -1.10 -0.55
N GLY A 245 -43.46 -0.64 -1.53
CA GLY A 245 -43.89 0.44 -2.42
C GLY A 245 -42.73 1.20 -3.06
N THR A 246 -43.07 2.14 -3.95
CA THR A 246 -42.12 3.08 -4.55
C THR A 246 -42.34 4.48 -3.97
N TYR A 247 -41.26 5.12 -3.56
CA TYR A 247 -41.26 6.45 -2.94
C TYR A 247 -40.35 7.39 -3.72
N ASP A 248 -40.78 8.62 -3.91
CA ASP A 248 -39.95 9.65 -4.55
C ASP A 248 -38.72 9.96 -3.67
N GLY A 249 -37.55 9.93 -4.31
CA GLY A 249 -36.27 10.31 -3.72
C GLY A 249 -36.01 11.82 -3.78
N ASN A 250 -34.73 12.18 -3.90
CA ASN A 250 -34.22 13.55 -3.75
C ASN A 250 -34.57 14.14 -2.36
N VAL A 251 -34.25 13.38 -1.32
CA VAL A 251 -34.55 13.73 0.08
C VAL A 251 -33.26 13.98 0.85
N THR A 252 -33.23 15.08 1.61
CA THR A 252 -32.14 15.40 2.54
C THR A 252 -32.57 15.06 3.97
N VAL A 253 -31.71 14.33 4.69
CA VAL A 253 -31.91 13.95 6.09
C VAL A 253 -30.94 14.74 6.96
N GLU A 254 -31.47 15.71 7.70
CA GLU A 254 -30.69 16.71 8.46
C GLU A 254 -30.70 16.46 9.98
N LYS A 255 -31.19 15.31 10.41
CA LYS A 255 -31.25 14.91 11.82
C LYS A 255 -30.92 13.44 12.00
N PRO A 256 -30.42 13.01 13.18
CA PRO A 256 -30.24 11.58 13.48
C PRO A 256 -31.56 10.84 13.27
N LEU A 257 -31.62 9.91 12.32
CA LEU A 257 -32.87 9.26 11.92
C LEU A 257 -32.59 7.88 11.32
N THR A 258 -33.51 6.94 11.48
CA THR A 258 -33.49 5.68 10.72
C THR A 258 -34.56 5.70 9.64
N ILE A 259 -34.18 5.50 8.38
CA ILE A 259 -35.07 5.21 7.26
C ILE A 259 -35.03 3.70 7.04
N ARG A 260 -36.16 3.02 7.28
CA ARG A 260 -36.26 1.56 7.24
C ARG A 260 -37.34 1.13 6.25
N GLY A 261 -36.93 0.43 5.20
CA GLY A 261 -37.86 -0.27 4.31
C GLY A 261 -38.22 -1.68 4.79
N SER A 262 -38.91 -2.41 3.94
CA SER A 262 -39.32 -3.80 4.19
C SER A 262 -38.44 -4.84 3.47
N GLY A 263 -37.52 -4.41 2.60
CA GLY A 263 -36.72 -5.26 1.73
C GLY A 263 -36.62 -4.67 0.32
N PRO A 264 -36.22 -5.46 -0.69
CA PRO A 264 -36.11 -5.00 -2.08
C PRO A 264 -37.45 -4.54 -2.69
N GLU A 265 -38.58 -4.87 -2.06
CA GLU A 265 -39.93 -4.41 -2.44
C GLU A 265 -40.24 -2.95 -2.00
N THR A 266 -39.38 -2.36 -1.17
CA THR A 266 -39.41 -0.93 -0.85
C THR A 266 -38.36 -0.22 -1.68
N THR A 267 -38.76 0.59 -2.66
CA THR A 267 -37.84 1.33 -3.54
C THR A 267 -37.94 2.83 -3.31
N ILE A 268 -36.79 3.48 -3.10
CA ILE A 268 -36.66 4.95 -3.20
C ILE A 268 -36.14 5.26 -4.59
N ARG A 269 -36.95 5.94 -5.41
CA ARG A 269 -36.64 6.23 -6.81
C ARG A 269 -36.27 7.70 -6.99
N GLY A 270 -35.06 7.94 -7.45
CA GLY A 270 -34.64 9.28 -7.86
C GLY A 270 -35.27 9.71 -9.21
N PRO A 271 -35.21 11.00 -9.53
CA PRO A 271 -35.80 11.54 -10.76
C PRO A 271 -34.95 11.29 -12.02
N GLY A 272 -33.86 10.51 -11.94
CA GLY A 272 -32.89 10.32 -13.03
C GLY A 272 -31.96 11.53 -13.26
N ASN A 273 -31.94 12.48 -12.33
CA ASN A 273 -31.09 13.66 -12.34
C ASN A 273 -30.75 14.05 -10.90
N GLY A 274 -29.50 13.89 -10.47
CA GLY A 274 -29.11 14.18 -9.10
C GLY A 274 -28.91 12.95 -8.22
N THR A 275 -28.55 13.25 -6.97
CA THR A 275 -28.44 12.29 -5.86
C THR A 275 -29.82 11.96 -5.27
N VAL A 276 -30.05 10.69 -4.91
CA VAL A 276 -31.36 10.22 -4.42
C VAL A 276 -31.57 10.52 -2.93
N LEU A 277 -30.59 10.20 -2.07
CA LEU A 277 -30.63 10.51 -0.65
C LEU A 277 -29.37 11.27 -0.22
N ARG A 278 -29.56 12.38 0.50
CA ARG A 278 -28.47 13.19 1.09
C ARG A 278 -28.53 13.09 2.60
N LEU A 279 -27.46 12.63 3.23
CA LEU A 279 -27.30 12.53 4.67
C LEU A 279 -26.38 13.66 5.10
N SER A 280 -26.89 14.63 5.85
CA SER A 280 -26.15 15.82 6.30
C SER A 280 -26.07 15.96 7.83
N ALA A 281 -26.50 14.92 8.55
CA ALA A 281 -26.36 14.82 10.00
C ALA A 281 -25.74 13.50 10.43
N GLN A 282 -25.28 13.45 11.67
CA GLN A 282 -24.65 12.27 12.24
C GLN A 282 -25.68 11.19 12.61
N ARG A 283 -25.25 9.93 12.66
CA ARG A 283 -26.04 8.78 13.13
C ARG A 283 -27.32 8.57 12.32
N ILE A 284 -27.25 8.74 11.01
CA ILE A 284 -28.38 8.40 10.12
C ILE A 284 -28.24 6.94 9.69
N ALA A 285 -29.34 6.19 9.68
CA ALA A 285 -29.37 4.83 9.17
C ALA A 285 -30.31 4.73 7.97
N VAL A 286 -29.85 4.15 6.87
CA VAL A 286 -30.66 3.78 5.70
C VAL A 286 -30.58 2.27 5.55
N ARG A 287 -31.72 1.58 5.62
CA ARG A 287 -31.71 0.12 5.67
C ARG A 287 -32.90 -0.58 5.04
N SER A 288 -32.63 -1.80 4.55
CA SER A 288 -33.65 -2.78 4.10
C SER A 288 -34.54 -2.22 2.99
N LEU A 289 -33.92 -1.71 1.93
CA LEU A 289 -34.63 -1.08 0.80
C LEU A 289 -33.82 -1.15 -0.50
N ALA A 290 -34.45 -0.85 -1.63
CA ALA A 290 -33.81 -0.62 -2.90
C ALA A 290 -33.73 0.88 -3.23
N ILE A 291 -32.70 1.29 -3.98
CA ILE A 291 -32.55 2.64 -4.52
C ILE A 291 -32.23 2.56 -6.02
N ASP A 292 -32.97 3.31 -6.83
CA ASP A 292 -32.73 3.49 -8.26
C ASP A 292 -32.97 4.94 -8.70
N GLY A 293 -32.86 5.23 -10.00
CA GLY A 293 -33.13 6.57 -10.54
C GLY A 293 -32.07 7.62 -10.18
N VAL A 294 -30.83 7.20 -9.94
CA VAL A 294 -29.67 8.11 -9.78
C VAL A 294 -29.43 8.85 -11.10
N GLY A 295 -28.97 10.11 -11.01
CA GLY A 295 -28.53 10.88 -12.18
C GLY A 295 -27.44 10.21 -13.02
N PRO A 296 -27.21 10.70 -14.25
CA PRO A 296 -26.18 10.15 -15.11
C PRO A 296 -24.77 10.36 -14.54
N ASN A 297 -23.81 9.63 -15.09
CA ASN A 297 -22.40 9.83 -14.75
C ASN A 297 -21.94 11.26 -15.10
N GLY A 298 -21.20 11.92 -14.20
CA GLY A 298 -20.49 13.18 -14.47
C GLY A 298 -21.22 14.49 -14.16
N THR A 299 -22.43 14.45 -13.58
CA THR A 299 -23.20 15.64 -13.22
C THR A 299 -22.92 16.10 -11.79
N ALA A 300 -21.98 17.04 -11.64
CA ALA A 300 -21.84 17.87 -10.45
C ALA A 300 -22.21 19.33 -10.80
N PRO A 301 -22.97 20.05 -9.96
CA PRO A 301 -23.14 21.49 -10.14
C PRO A 301 -21.80 22.23 -10.04
N LEU A 302 -21.56 23.19 -10.95
CA LEU A 302 -20.32 24.00 -10.99
C LEU A 302 -20.01 24.70 -9.67
N ALA A 303 -21.04 25.13 -8.92
CA ALA A 303 -20.89 25.82 -7.65
C ALA A 303 -20.18 25.01 -6.55
N GLU A 304 -20.33 23.67 -6.53
CA GLU A 304 -19.60 22.80 -5.58
C GLU A 304 -18.11 22.70 -5.91
N ARG A 305 -17.72 22.99 -7.16
CA ARG A 305 -16.31 22.89 -7.61
C ARG A 305 -15.50 24.13 -7.23
N GLU A 306 -16.14 25.30 -7.16
CA GLU A 306 -15.48 26.58 -6.93
C GLU A 306 -15.13 26.85 -5.46
N SER A 307 -15.77 26.17 -4.51
CA SER A 307 -15.51 26.34 -3.06
C SER A 307 -14.36 25.47 -2.52
N LEU A 308 -13.75 24.63 -3.36
CA LEU A 308 -12.73 23.67 -2.93
C LEU A 308 -11.31 24.28 -3.00
N THR A 309 -10.63 24.31 -1.86
CA THR A 309 -9.23 24.78 -1.74
C THR A 309 -8.25 23.64 -1.42
N GLY A 310 -6.95 23.89 -1.57
CA GLY A 310 -5.89 22.90 -1.34
C GLY A 310 -5.48 22.14 -2.60
N TRP A 311 -4.32 21.47 -2.53
CA TRP A 311 -3.65 20.90 -3.70
C TRP A 311 -4.48 19.80 -4.40
N ASP A 312 -5.40 19.15 -3.69
CA ASP A 312 -6.25 18.06 -4.18
C ASP A 312 -7.66 18.52 -4.62
N ALA A 313 -7.93 19.83 -4.65
CA ALA A 313 -9.25 20.37 -4.95
C ALA A 313 -9.84 19.86 -6.28
N LYS A 314 -9.01 19.75 -7.33
CA LYS A 314 -9.43 19.22 -8.64
C LYS A 314 -9.89 17.77 -8.57
N ILE A 315 -9.21 16.94 -7.77
CA ILE A 315 -9.57 15.53 -7.58
C ILE A 315 -10.92 15.45 -6.87
N ARG A 316 -11.11 16.27 -5.83
CA ARG A 316 -12.38 16.34 -5.10
C ARG A 316 -13.53 16.88 -5.96
N ALA A 317 -13.27 17.87 -6.82
CA ALA A 317 -14.26 18.42 -7.75
C ALA A 317 -14.71 17.42 -8.84
N VAL A 318 -13.79 16.56 -9.30
CA VAL A 318 -14.05 15.58 -10.37
C VAL A 318 -14.66 14.30 -9.80
N TYR A 319 -14.14 13.78 -8.70
CA TYR A 319 -14.55 12.50 -8.15
C TYR A 319 -15.56 12.59 -7.01
N GLY A 320 -15.51 13.67 -6.23
CA GLY A 320 -16.33 13.83 -5.04
C GLY A 320 -17.70 14.46 -5.26
N SER A 321 -17.98 15.04 -6.42
CA SER A 321 -19.23 15.80 -6.65
C SER A 321 -20.20 15.11 -7.60
N GLY A 322 -19.99 13.83 -7.94
CA GLY A 322 -20.91 13.09 -8.81
C GLY A 322 -22.23 12.71 -8.13
N ASP A 323 -23.22 12.34 -8.94
CA ASP A 323 -24.50 11.83 -8.45
C ASP A 323 -24.36 10.44 -7.79
N ALA A 324 -25.18 10.21 -6.75
CA ALA A 324 -25.17 8.98 -5.97
C ALA A 324 -26.58 8.52 -5.56
N ALA A 325 -26.74 7.23 -5.29
CA ALA A 325 -27.93 6.76 -4.58
C ALA A 325 -27.94 7.30 -3.14
N ILE A 326 -26.80 7.31 -2.46
CA ILE A 326 -26.65 7.89 -1.12
C ILE A 326 -25.38 8.75 -1.08
N LEU A 327 -25.53 10.02 -0.71
CA LEU A 327 -24.43 10.93 -0.38
C LEU A 327 -24.44 11.19 1.13
N ALA A 328 -23.39 10.77 1.82
CA ALA A 328 -23.12 11.12 3.21
C ALA A 328 -22.04 12.21 3.26
N ASP A 329 -22.40 13.39 3.76
CA ASP A 329 -21.49 14.54 3.86
C ASP A 329 -21.60 15.18 5.26
N GLY A 330 -20.52 15.14 6.04
CA GLY A 330 -20.56 15.45 7.47
C GLY A 330 -21.43 14.49 8.30
N ALA A 331 -21.73 13.30 7.76
CA ALA A 331 -22.69 12.34 8.29
C ALA A 331 -22.02 11.27 9.16
N ASN A 332 -21.22 11.68 10.14
CA ASN A 332 -20.45 10.77 11.00
C ASN A 332 -21.31 9.67 11.63
N ARG A 333 -20.75 8.47 11.78
CA ARG A 333 -21.41 7.31 12.41
C ARG A 333 -22.71 6.90 11.72
N SER A 334 -22.86 7.16 10.42
CA SER A 334 -24.05 6.73 9.69
C SER A 334 -23.94 5.28 9.21
N LEU A 335 -25.08 4.64 8.97
CA LEU A 335 -25.20 3.26 8.53
C LEU A 335 -25.95 3.19 7.20
N VAL A 336 -25.38 2.53 6.20
CA VAL A 336 -26.08 2.04 5.02
C VAL A 336 -26.03 0.52 5.08
N SER A 337 -27.18 -0.13 5.24
CA SER A 337 -27.20 -1.59 5.38
C SER A 337 -28.37 -2.32 4.78
N ASN A 338 -28.13 -3.51 4.21
CA ASN A 338 -29.16 -4.30 3.54
C ASN A 338 -29.85 -3.47 2.44
N VAL A 339 -29.06 -2.76 1.62
CA VAL A 339 -29.56 -1.89 0.55
C VAL A 339 -29.17 -2.46 -0.80
N ARG A 340 -30.13 -2.50 -1.73
CA ARG A 340 -29.85 -2.79 -3.15
C ARG A 340 -29.81 -1.49 -3.95
N ILE A 341 -28.76 -1.26 -4.72
CA ILE A 341 -28.58 -0.05 -5.51
C ILE A 341 -28.38 -0.44 -6.97
N THR A 342 -29.17 0.16 -7.86
CA THR A 342 -28.92 0.13 -9.31
C THR A 342 -28.57 1.54 -9.76
N THR A 343 -27.39 1.75 -10.34
CA THR A 343 -26.91 3.11 -10.64
C THR A 343 -26.03 3.18 -11.89
N PRO A 344 -26.20 4.18 -12.76
CA PRO A 344 -25.22 4.50 -13.81
C PRO A 344 -24.05 5.35 -13.28
N ALA A 345 -24.12 5.85 -12.05
CA ALA A 345 -23.15 6.74 -11.43
C ALA A 345 -22.59 6.10 -10.15
N SER A 346 -22.64 6.80 -9.01
CA SER A 346 -22.15 6.26 -7.73
C SER A 346 -23.28 5.55 -6.99
N GLY A 347 -22.94 4.54 -6.19
CA GLY A 347 -23.86 3.96 -5.24
C GLY A 347 -23.85 4.76 -3.94
N VAL A 348 -22.72 4.75 -3.24
CA VAL A 348 -22.54 5.45 -1.97
C VAL A 348 -21.32 6.37 -2.04
N ILE A 349 -21.53 7.66 -1.85
CA ILE A 349 -20.46 8.64 -1.66
C ILE A 349 -20.41 9.01 -0.17
N VAL A 350 -19.22 8.93 0.43
CA VAL A 350 -18.95 9.37 1.80
C VAL A 350 -17.85 10.43 1.78
N ARG A 351 -18.16 11.65 2.21
CA ARG A 351 -17.24 12.79 2.26
C ARG A 351 -17.17 13.35 3.67
N SER A 352 -15.95 13.68 4.11
CA SER A 352 -15.70 14.35 5.39
C SER A 352 -16.49 13.73 6.56
N SER A 353 -16.64 12.40 6.54
CA SER A 353 -17.47 11.66 7.48
C SER A 353 -16.68 10.50 8.07
N ASP A 354 -16.65 10.42 9.40
CA ASP A 354 -15.94 9.37 10.13
C ASP A 354 -16.90 8.28 10.62
N GLU A 355 -16.40 7.06 10.75
CA GLU A 355 -17.12 5.91 11.31
C GLU A 355 -18.43 5.55 10.56
N VAL A 356 -18.54 5.90 9.28
CA VAL A 356 -19.65 5.45 8.43
C VAL A 356 -19.48 3.96 8.10
N VAL A 357 -20.58 3.20 8.15
CA VAL A 357 -20.62 1.77 7.85
C VAL A 357 -21.47 1.54 6.62
N VAL A 358 -20.89 0.92 5.59
CA VAL A 358 -21.57 0.39 4.41
C VAL A 358 -21.50 -1.13 4.50
N ALA A 359 -22.60 -1.78 4.87
CA ALA A 359 -22.62 -3.20 5.20
C ALA A 359 -23.75 -3.96 4.50
N ASN A 360 -23.47 -5.12 3.90
CA ASN A 360 -24.50 -5.89 3.19
C ASN A 360 -25.25 -5.05 2.13
N VAL A 361 -24.48 -4.34 1.31
CA VAL A 361 -25.01 -3.57 0.19
C VAL A 361 -24.73 -4.33 -1.10
N THR A 362 -25.75 -4.43 -1.96
CA THR A 362 -25.57 -4.90 -3.34
C THR A 362 -25.62 -3.70 -4.27
N ILE A 363 -24.56 -3.46 -5.03
CA ILE A 363 -24.49 -2.37 -6.02
C ILE A 363 -24.32 -2.99 -7.40
N ASP A 364 -25.29 -2.75 -8.27
CA ASP A 364 -25.25 -3.10 -9.68
C ASP A 364 -25.02 -1.81 -10.49
N GLY A 365 -23.79 -1.66 -10.98
CA GLY A 365 -23.35 -0.57 -11.84
C GLY A 365 -23.56 -0.87 -13.33
N THR A 366 -22.99 -0.03 -14.20
CA THR A 366 -23.04 -0.24 -15.66
C THR A 366 -22.22 -1.45 -16.09
N GLU A 367 -22.64 -2.15 -17.16
CA GLU A 367 -21.88 -3.30 -17.69
C GLU A 367 -20.47 -2.91 -18.15
N ARG A 368 -20.34 -1.74 -18.81
CA ARG A 368 -19.05 -1.20 -19.23
C ARG A 368 -18.57 -0.17 -18.21
N TRP A 369 -17.34 -0.33 -17.75
CA TRP A 369 -16.76 0.54 -16.73
C TRP A 369 -16.62 2.01 -17.20
N GLN A 370 -16.48 2.23 -18.51
CA GLN A 370 -16.33 3.57 -19.10
C GLN A 370 -17.61 4.39 -18.94
N ASP A 371 -18.77 3.74 -19.02
CA ASP A 371 -20.08 4.37 -18.92
C ASP A 371 -20.43 4.70 -17.45
N GLY A 372 -19.84 3.97 -16.50
CA GLY A 372 -20.13 4.07 -15.07
C GLY A 372 -19.19 4.96 -14.27
N PHE A 373 -19.45 5.01 -12.96
CA PHE A 373 -18.63 5.70 -11.96
C PHE A 373 -18.30 4.78 -10.79
N MET A 374 -17.76 5.35 -9.70
CA MET A 374 -17.21 4.58 -8.57
C MET A 374 -18.38 4.15 -7.68
N ASN A 375 -18.49 2.85 -7.40
CA ASN A 375 -19.64 2.31 -6.69
C ASN A 375 -19.69 2.79 -5.24
N VAL A 376 -18.61 2.61 -4.48
CA VAL A 376 -18.42 3.22 -3.15
C VAL A 376 -17.23 4.17 -3.21
N LEU A 377 -17.42 5.40 -2.75
CA LEU A 377 -16.40 6.45 -2.81
C LEU A 377 -16.20 7.07 -1.43
N ALA A 378 -15.00 6.94 -0.88
CA ALA A 378 -14.61 7.51 0.42
C ALA A 378 -13.59 8.64 0.23
N ILE A 379 -13.97 9.87 0.56
CA ILE A 379 -13.08 11.04 0.52
C ILE A 379 -12.90 11.59 1.93
N ARG A 380 -11.66 11.64 2.41
CA ARG A 380 -11.33 12.17 3.76
C ARG A 380 -12.22 11.58 4.85
N SER A 381 -12.47 10.28 4.73
CA SER A 381 -13.49 9.57 5.50
C SER A 381 -12.96 8.21 5.90
N ARG A 382 -12.87 7.95 7.20
CA ARG A 382 -12.44 6.66 7.73
C ARG A 382 -13.66 5.77 7.96
N ILE A 383 -13.94 4.91 6.99
CA ILE A 383 -15.19 4.13 6.92
C ILE A 383 -14.95 2.63 7.00
N VAL A 384 -16.02 1.87 7.20
CA VAL A 384 -16.05 0.42 7.05
C VAL A 384 -16.94 0.06 5.87
N VAL A 385 -16.38 -0.63 4.86
CA VAL A 385 -17.15 -1.29 3.80
C VAL A 385 -17.05 -2.79 4.03
N GLN A 386 -18.18 -3.48 4.21
CA GLN A 386 -18.14 -4.91 4.48
C GLN A 386 -19.32 -5.72 3.94
N ASP A 387 -19.11 -7.03 3.81
CA ASP A 387 -20.15 -8.03 3.54
C ASP A 387 -21.00 -7.67 2.32
N SER A 388 -20.41 -7.01 1.33
CA SER A 388 -21.13 -6.36 0.23
C SER A 388 -20.81 -7.03 -1.11
N THR A 389 -21.65 -6.78 -2.11
CA THR A 389 -21.45 -7.29 -3.46
C THR A 389 -21.54 -6.14 -4.46
N ILE A 390 -20.52 -6.00 -5.30
CA ILE A 390 -20.41 -4.92 -6.28
C ILE A 390 -20.17 -5.54 -7.66
N ARG A 391 -21.04 -5.22 -8.62
CA ARG A 391 -20.97 -5.72 -9.99
C ARG A 391 -21.06 -4.57 -10.97
N GLY A 392 -20.14 -4.49 -11.93
CA GLY A 392 -20.17 -3.41 -12.92
C GLY A 392 -19.93 -2.02 -12.32
N GLY A 393 -19.99 -1.00 -13.17
CA GLY A 393 -19.53 0.35 -12.87
C GLY A 393 -18.02 0.47 -13.08
N ARG A 394 -17.43 1.59 -12.64
CA ARG A 394 -16.02 1.88 -12.90
C ARG A 394 -15.09 1.19 -11.91
N ASP A 395 -15.18 1.59 -10.65
CA ASP A 395 -14.36 1.04 -9.57
C ASP A 395 -15.28 0.53 -8.45
N GLY A 396 -14.88 -0.52 -7.73
CA GLY A 396 -15.66 -1.10 -6.65
C GLY A 396 -15.68 -0.20 -5.42
N VAL A 397 -14.51 -0.05 -4.79
CA VAL A 397 -14.30 0.89 -3.68
C VAL A 397 -13.15 1.83 -4.03
N TYR A 398 -13.48 3.11 -4.24
CA TYR A 398 -12.51 4.17 -4.47
C TYR A 398 -12.24 4.95 -3.18
N THR A 399 -10.98 5.25 -2.91
CA THR A 399 -10.58 6.02 -1.73
C THR A 399 -9.67 7.19 -2.11
N HIS A 400 -9.88 8.33 -1.46
CA HIS A 400 -8.99 9.48 -1.55
C HIS A 400 -8.78 10.09 -0.17
N ARG A 401 -7.56 9.99 0.36
CA ARG A 401 -7.21 10.46 1.70
C ARG A 401 -8.10 9.89 2.81
N ALA A 402 -8.49 8.62 2.67
CA ALA A 402 -9.43 7.95 3.57
C ALA A 402 -8.69 7.10 4.63
N HIS A 403 -7.76 7.71 5.35
CA HIS A 403 -6.80 6.99 6.20
C HIS A 403 -7.47 6.07 7.21
N GLY A 404 -6.93 4.86 7.38
CA GLY A 404 -7.44 3.91 8.37
C GLY A 404 -8.77 3.24 8.02
N LEU A 405 -9.26 3.38 6.77
CA LEU A 405 -10.47 2.68 6.33
C LEU A 405 -10.30 1.16 6.37
N VAL A 406 -11.43 0.45 6.38
CA VAL A 406 -11.46 -1.01 6.32
C VAL A 406 -12.42 -1.47 5.22
N VAL A 407 -11.92 -2.22 4.25
CA VAL A 407 -12.71 -2.91 3.22
C VAL A 407 -12.58 -4.40 3.43
N ARG A 408 -13.66 -5.12 3.75
CA ARG A 408 -13.57 -6.55 4.05
C ARG A 408 -14.75 -7.40 3.64
N ARG A 409 -14.49 -8.64 3.24
CA ARG A 409 -15.55 -9.61 2.88
C ARG A 409 -16.50 -9.04 1.82
N THR A 410 -15.95 -8.30 0.87
CA THR A 410 -16.69 -7.74 -0.26
C THR A 410 -16.35 -8.51 -1.52
N GLU A 411 -17.38 -8.85 -2.29
CA GLU A 411 -17.27 -9.50 -3.60
C GLU A 411 -17.37 -8.44 -4.70
N MET A 412 -16.42 -8.43 -5.63
CA MET A 412 -16.32 -7.42 -6.68
C MET A 412 -16.05 -8.10 -8.02
N ARG A 413 -16.78 -7.72 -9.08
CA ARG A 413 -16.59 -8.30 -10.42
C ARG A 413 -17.01 -7.38 -11.56
N ASP A 414 -16.40 -7.58 -12.71
CA ASP A 414 -16.68 -6.85 -13.97
C ASP A 414 -16.41 -5.34 -13.83
N LEU A 415 -15.23 -4.97 -13.30
CA LEU A 415 -14.86 -3.58 -12.95
C LEU A 415 -13.52 -3.21 -13.56
N ARG A 416 -13.21 -1.91 -13.66
CA ARG A 416 -11.82 -1.50 -13.88
C ARG A 416 -10.96 -1.87 -12.67
N PHE A 417 -11.34 -1.38 -11.48
CA PHE A 417 -10.61 -1.69 -10.25
C PHE A 417 -11.53 -2.23 -9.16
N GLY A 418 -11.12 -3.27 -8.44
CA GLY A 418 -11.83 -3.75 -7.26
C GLY A 418 -11.74 -2.72 -6.12
N VAL A 419 -10.55 -2.60 -5.52
CA VAL A 419 -10.24 -1.51 -4.58
C VAL A 419 -9.20 -0.58 -5.19
N HIS A 420 -9.53 0.70 -5.28
CA HIS A 420 -8.70 1.76 -5.85
C HIS A 420 -8.37 2.79 -4.77
N GLU A 421 -7.15 2.70 -4.23
CA GLU A 421 -6.67 3.61 -3.19
C GLU A 421 -5.79 4.72 -3.76
N MET A 422 -6.16 5.97 -3.49
CA MET A 422 -5.35 7.15 -3.75
C MET A 422 -5.06 7.91 -2.46
N TYR A 423 -3.78 8.24 -2.24
CA TYR A 423 -3.30 9.03 -1.09
C TYR A 423 -3.83 8.53 0.26
N THR A 424 -4.07 7.23 0.41
CA THR A 424 -4.73 6.66 1.57
C THR A 424 -3.78 5.73 2.29
N SER A 425 -3.39 6.11 3.50
CA SER A 425 -2.48 5.38 4.39
C SER A 425 -3.25 4.61 5.47
N ASP A 426 -2.59 3.63 6.09
CA ASP A 426 -3.13 2.81 7.17
C ASP A 426 -4.42 2.03 6.86
N ALA A 427 -4.75 1.83 5.58
CA ALA A 427 -5.93 1.05 5.20
C ALA A 427 -5.79 -0.43 5.57
N LEU A 428 -6.92 -1.12 5.74
CA LEU A 428 -6.99 -2.57 5.82
C LEU A 428 -7.96 -3.10 4.76
N VAL A 429 -7.42 -3.74 3.73
CA VAL A 429 -8.18 -4.42 2.67
C VAL A 429 -8.05 -5.92 2.91
N ARG A 430 -9.11 -6.55 3.41
CA ARG A 430 -9.03 -7.91 3.96
C ARG A 430 -10.13 -8.85 3.50
N ASN A 431 -9.75 -10.06 3.08
CA ASN A 431 -10.68 -11.14 2.73
C ASN A 431 -11.72 -10.71 1.68
N ASN A 432 -11.33 -9.88 0.72
CA ASN A 432 -12.19 -9.52 -0.41
C ASN A 432 -11.98 -10.50 -1.57
N THR A 433 -13.01 -10.70 -2.37
CA THR A 433 -12.94 -11.50 -3.59
C THR A 433 -13.09 -10.59 -4.79
N VAL A 434 -12.12 -10.58 -5.69
CA VAL A 434 -12.18 -9.80 -6.93
C VAL A 434 -11.97 -10.70 -8.14
N ARG A 435 -12.84 -10.56 -9.14
CA ARG A 435 -12.81 -11.32 -10.40
C ARG A 435 -13.01 -10.41 -11.59
N ASP A 436 -12.47 -10.79 -12.75
CA ASP A 436 -12.82 -10.17 -14.03
C ASP A 436 -12.67 -8.64 -13.99
N ALA A 437 -11.49 -8.16 -13.56
CA ALA A 437 -11.19 -6.75 -13.44
C ALA A 437 -9.90 -6.34 -14.17
N ASP A 438 -9.76 -5.07 -14.57
CA ASP A 438 -8.49 -4.59 -15.14
C ASP A 438 -7.38 -4.70 -14.06
N VAL A 439 -7.64 -4.28 -12.81
CA VAL A 439 -6.76 -4.59 -11.65
C VAL A 439 -7.58 -4.89 -10.40
N GLY A 440 -7.32 -5.99 -9.72
CA GLY A 440 -8.07 -6.37 -8.53
C GLY A 440 -7.94 -5.39 -7.37
N LEU A 441 -6.72 -5.21 -6.86
CA LEU A 441 -6.44 -4.20 -5.82
C LEU A 441 -5.28 -3.30 -6.27
N ILE A 442 -5.52 -1.98 -6.27
CA ILE A 442 -4.53 -1.00 -6.67
C ILE A 442 -4.34 0.07 -5.59
N VAL A 443 -3.10 0.21 -5.15
CA VAL A 443 -2.65 1.23 -4.20
C VAL A 443 -1.75 2.19 -4.95
N MET A 444 -2.10 3.48 -4.97
CA MET A 444 -1.42 4.52 -5.74
C MET A 444 -0.96 5.69 -4.87
N THR A 445 -0.05 6.49 -5.44
CA THR A 445 0.40 7.80 -4.91
C THR A 445 1.17 7.76 -3.57
N ARG A 446 1.98 6.73 -3.40
CA ARG A 446 2.92 6.50 -2.28
C ARG A 446 2.33 6.68 -0.86
N PRO A 447 1.26 5.96 -0.47
CA PRO A 447 0.82 5.91 0.91
C PRO A 447 1.79 5.09 1.76
N THR A 448 1.51 5.01 3.07
CA THR A 448 2.28 4.19 3.99
C THR A 448 1.37 3.31 4.86
N GLY A 449 1.89 2.17 5.31
CA GLY A 449 1.24 1.37 6.35
C GLY A 449 -0.01 0.60 5.92
N ASN A 450 -0.30 0.44 4.62
CA ASN A 450 -1.49 -0.28 4.17
C ASN A 450 -1.33 -1.80 4.36
N ALA A 451 -2.41 -2.47 4.74
CA ALA A 451 -2.44 -3.92 4.94
C ALA A 451 -3.43 -4.58 3.98
N LEU A 452 -2.92 -5.41 3.08
CA LEU A 452 -3.69 -6.19 2.11
C LEU A 452 -3.58 -7.66 2.49
N VAL A 453 -4.61 -8.20 3.16
CA VAL A 453 -4.52 -9.50 3.83
C VAL A 453 -5.62 -10.46 3.42
N GLY A 454 -5.26 -11.65 2.96
CA GLY A 454 -6.23 -12.73 2.72
C GLY A 454 -7.21 -12.49 1.56
N ASN A 455 -6.91 -11.54 0.66
CA ASN A 455 -7.75 -11.27 -0.50
C ASN A 455 -7.57 -12.35 -1.58
N ASP A 456 -8.61 -12.60 -2.36
CA ASP A 456 -8.64 -13.57 -3.44
C ASP A 456 -8.92 -12.85 -4.77
N VAL A 457 -7.90 -12.73 -5.61
CA VAL A 457 -7.95 -12.01 -6.89
C VAL A 457 -7.60 -12.94 -8.04
N ARG A 458 -8.52 -13.10 -9.00
CA ARG A 458 -8.33 -14.03 -10.12
C ARG A 458 -8.96 -13.54 -11.40
N ALA A 459 -8.49 -14.07 -12.54
CA ALA A 459 -9.06 -13.82 -13.87
C ALA A 459 -9.12 -12.31 -14.20
N SER A 460 -8.06 -11.59 -13.87
CA SER A 460 -7.94 -10.14 -14.07
C SER A 460 -6.66 -9.81 -14.85
N ASP A 461 -6.59 -8.67 -15.52
CA ASP A 461 -5.34 -8.26 -16.18
C ASP A 461 -4.23 -8.01 -15.12
N GLY A 462 -4.60 -7.47 -13.97
CA GLY A 462 -3.73 -7.31 -12.80
C GLY A 462 -4.35 -7.86 -11.52
N GLY A 463 -3.57 -8.59 -10.73
CA GLY A 463 -3.95 -9.06 -9.40
C GLY A 463 -3.85 -7.95 -8.37
N LEU A 464 -2.63 -7.70 -7.89
CA LEU A 464 -2.30 -6.68 -6.89
C LEU A 464 -1.25 -5.72 -7.44
N SER A 465 -1.52 -4.42 -7.40
CA SER A 465 -0.55 -3.37 -7.73
C SER A 465 -0.36 -2.46 -6.54
N VAL A 466 0.77 -2.60 -5.84
CA VAL A 466 0.99 -1.93 -4.55
C VAL A 466 2.17 -0.98 -4.66
N VAL A 467 1.92 0.31 -4.47
CA VAL A 467 2.97 1.33 -4.35
C VAL A 467 2.93 1.98 -2.97
N GLY A 468 4.05 2.56 -2.54
CA GLY A 468 4.16 3.22 -1.23
C GLY A 468 5.25 2.63 -0.37
N SER A 469 5.04 2.68 0.93
CA SER A 469 5.99 2.24 1.94
C SER A 469 5.32 1.42 3.04
N ASP A 470 6.08 0.62 3.78
CA ASP A 470 5.64 -0.07 5.02
C ASP A 470 4.32 -0.84 4.89
N SER A 471 4.04 -1.36 3.69
CA SER A 471 2.81 -2.12 3.44
C SER A 471 2.99 -3.57 3.89
N TYR A 472 1.91 -4.18 4.35
CA TYR A 472 1.86 -5.59 4.70
C TYR A 472 0.92 -6.33 3.74
N VAL A 473 1.50 -7.08 2.82
CA VAL A 473 0.78 -7.82 1.77
C VAL A 473 0.91 -9.30 2.06
N ALA A 474 -0.11 -9.89 2.68
CA ALA A 474 0.03 -11.25 3.21
C ALA A 474 -1.17 -12.14 2.97
N GLN A 475 -0.91 -13.44 2.82
CA GLN A 475 -1.96 -14.47 2.74
C GLN A 475 -2.94 -14.31 1.57
N ASN A 476 -2.62 -13.47 0.58
CA ASN A 476 -3.48 -13.26 -0.58
C ASN A 476 -3.39 -14.48 -1.52
N VAL A 477 -4.46 -14.73 -2.27
CA VAL A 477 -4.51 -15.69 -3.37
C VAL A 477 -4.62 -14.88 -4.66
N VAL A 478 -3.63 -15.04 -5.54
CA VAL A 478 -3.51 -14.27 -6.77
C VAL A 478 -3.25 -15.25 -7.91
N ALA A 479 -4.30 -15.59 -8.65
CA ALA A 479 -4.21 -16.69 -9.61
C ALA A 479 -4.90 -16.43 -10.95
N GLY A 480 -4.28 -16.90 -12.04
CA GLY A 480 -4.86 -16.77 -13.38
C GLY A 480 -5.03 -15.31 -13.84
N ASN A 481 -4.04 -14.45 -13.55
CA ASN A 481 -4.02 -13.05 -14.00
C ASN A 481 -2.88 -12.83 -15.00
N ASP A 482 -2.92 -11.77 -15.83
CA ASP A 482 -1.77 -11.46 -16.69
C ASP A 482 -0.56 -10.99 -15.84
N LEU A 483 -0.82 -10.23 -14.78
CA LEU A 483 0.18 -9.87 -13.77
C LEU A 483 -0.35 -10.19 -12.38
N GLY A 484 0.32 -11.09 -11.66
CA GLY A 484 -0.02 -11.45 -10.28
C GLY A 484 0.18 -10.28 -9.32
N ILE A 485 1.40 -10.03 -8.85
CA ILE A 485 1.70 -8.96 -7.89
C ILE A 485 2.79 -8.02 -8.43
N ASP A 486 2.48 -6.74 -8.53
CA ASP A 486 3.47 -5.67 -8.73
C ASP A 486 4.01 -5.18 -7.38
N VAL A 487 5.24 -5.57 -7.08
CA VAL A 487 5.99 -5.22 -5.86
C VAL A 487 6.67 -3.88 -6.09
N ALA A 488 5.88 -2.80 -6.06
CA ALA A 488 6.32 -1.42 -6.31
C ALA A 488 6.39 -0.56 -5.04
N THR A 489 6.28 -1.18 -3.86
CA THR A 489 6.46 -0.54 -2.56
C THR A 489 7.94 -0.41 -2.16
N ARG A 490 8.18 0.17 -0.98
CA ARG A 490 9.47 0.23 -0.29
C ARG A 490 9.28 -0.26 1.15
N ARG A 491 10.30 -0.84 1.78
CA ARG A 491 10.28 -1.22 3.21
C ARG A 491 9.05 -2.06 3.62
N SER A 492 8.48 -2.81 2.67
CA SER A 492 7.22 -3.53 2.85
C SER A 492 7.46 -5.03 2.94
N LEU A 493 6.51 -5.73 3.54
CA LEU A 493 6.56 -7.17 3.74
C LEU A 493 5.49 -7.87 2.88
N TYR A 494 5.95 -8.80 2.04
CA TYR A 494 5.14 -9.69 1.23
C TYR A 494 5.38 -11.12 1.73
N GLU A 495 4.41 -11.70 2.43
CA GLU A 495 4.55 -13.05 2.98
C GLU A 495 3.32 -13.93 2.84
N ARG A 496 3.54 -15.24 2.64
CA ARG A 496 2.48 -16.26 2.61
C ARG A 496 1.43 -16.02 1.53
N ASN A 497 1.75 -15.25 0.49
CA ASN A 497 0.87 -15.10 -0.67
C ASN A 497 0.99 -16.33 -1.57
N THR A 498 -0.12 -16.73 -2.17
CA THR A 498 -0.19 -17.84 -3.13
C THR A 498 -0.42 -17.25 -4.51
N VAL A 499 0.62 -17.26 -5.33
CA VAL A 499 0.70 -16.63 -6.65
C VAL A 499 0.85 -17.73 -7.70
N VAL A 500 -0.27 -18.12 -8.32
CA VAL A 500 -0.35 -19.35 -9.11
C VAL A 500 -0.90 -19.09 -10.50
N GLY A 501 -0.20 -19.58 -11.53
CA GLY A 501 -0.76 -19.60 -12.88
C GLY A 501 -1.04 -18.26 -13.53
N ASN A 502 -0.23 -17.24 -13.22
CA ASN A 502 -0.28 -15.94 -13.86
C ASN A 502 0.73 -15.88 -15.03
N ASP A 503 0.53 -15.02 -16.03
CA ASP A 503 1.52 -14.82 -17.10
C ASP A 503 2.83 -14.23 -16.54
N VAL A 504 2.71 -13.35 -15.56
CA VAL A 504 3.80 -12.89 -14.69
C VAL A 504 3.39 -13.09 -13.24
N GLY A 505 4.12 -13.90 -12.48
CA GLY A 505 3.85 -14.10 -11.06
C GLY A 505 4.07 -12.83 -10.25
N LEU A 506 5.33 -12.39 -10.19
CA LEU A 506 5.75 -11.19 -9.47
C LEU A 506 6.49 -10.21 -10.39
N ARG A 507 6.23 -8.91 -10.26
CA ARG A 507 7.03 -7.87 -10.91
C ARG A 507 7.70 -7.01 -9.84
N ALA A 508 9.02 -6.89 -9.88
CA ALA A 508 9.73 -5.96 -9.01
C ALA A 508 9.76 -4.55 -9.64
N GLY A 509 8.85 -3.68 -9.21
CA GLY A 509 8.62 -2.36 -9.80
C GLY A 509 9.52 -1.24 -9.26
N THR A 510 10.14 -1.42 -8.08
CA THR A 510 10.99 -0.40 -7.44
C THR A 510 12.47 -0.59 -7.72
N LEU A 511 13.24 0.50 -7.87
CA LEU A 511 14.71 0.47 -7.91
C LEU A 511 15.34 0.22 -6.53
N LEU A 512 14.63 0.58 -5.46
CA LEU A 512 15.07 0.42 -4.08
C LEU A 512 14.75 -1.00 -3.59
N PRO A 513 15.76 -1.84 -3.33
CA PRO A 513 15.56 -3.23 -2.94
C PRO A 513 15.26 -3.37 -1.44
N THR A 514 14.26 -2.64 -0.93
CA THR A 514 13.96 -2.56 0.51
C THR A 514 12.83 -3.48 0.98
N ASN A 515 12.08 -4.10 0.06
CA ASN A 515 11.00 -5.01 0.42
C ASN A 515 11.51 -6.39 0.85
N TRP A 516 10.81 -7.00 1.79
CA TRP A 516 10.94 -8.42 2.11
C TRP A 516 9.86 -9.19 1.36
N VAL A 517 10.29 -10.12 0.51
CA VAL A 517 9.40 -11.00 -0.25
C VAL A 517 9.81 -12.43 0.10
N VAL A 518 9.09 -13.03 1.04
CA VAL A 518 9.50 -14.28 1.70
C VAL A 518 8.30 -15.15 2.01
N ALA A 519 8.51 -16.46 2.10
CA ALA A 519 7.50 -17.45 2.41
C ALA A 519 6.24 -17.35 1.52
N ASN A 520 6.40 -16.97 0.25
CA ASN A 520 5.31 -16.98 -0.74
C ASN A 520 5.36 -18.27 -1.56
N ASP A 521 4.20 -18.74 -2.02
CA ASP A 521 4.06 -19.84 -2.96
C ASP A 521 3.93 -19.26 -4.37
N VAL A 522 4.98 -19.32 -5.18
CA VAL A 522 5.01 -18.79 -6.55
C VAL A 522 5.13 -19.96 -7.53
N VAL A 523 4.00 -20.48 -7.98
CA VAL A 523 3.94 -21.78 -8.67
C VAL A 523 3.30 -21.65 -10.05
N GLY A 524 3.92 -22.26 -11.06
CA GLY A 524 3.31 -22.40 -12.39
C GLY A 524 3.01 -21.08 -13.11
N ASN A 525 3.74 -20.00 -12.82
CA ASN A 525 3.57 -18.73 -13.56
C ASN A 525 4.49 -18.74 -14.78
N ASP A 526 4.02 -18.33 -15.97
CA ASP A 526 4.81 -18.39 -17.21
C ASP A 526 6.17 -17.70 -17.08
N ARG A 527 6.17 -16.55 -16.39
CA ARG A 527 7.37 -15.88 -15.88
C ARG A 527 7.21 -15.70 -14.37
N PRO A 528 7.91 -16.49 -13.53
CA PRO A 528 7.81 -16.37 -12.07
C PRO A 528 8.09 -14.96 -11.57
N VAL A 529 9.13 -14.32 -12.13
CA VAL A 529 9.50 -12.95 -11.78
C VAL A 529 9.94 -12.16 -13.01
N THR A 530 9.55 -10.88 -13.07
CA THR A 530 10.15 -9.89 -13.96
C THR A 530 10.67 -8.69 -13.16
N THR A 531 11.70 -8.00 -13.67
CA THR A 531 12.28 -6.82 -13.02
C THR A 531 12.57 -5.72 -14.03
N GLY A 532 12.44 -4.46 -13.61
CA GLY A 532 13.05 -3.34 -14.31
C GLY A 532 14.59 -3.37 -14.23
N ARG A 533 15.26 -2.47 -14.96
CA ARG A 533 16.71 -2.25 -14.81
C ARG A 533 17.00 -1.82 -13.37
N GLY A 534 18.04 -2.36 -12.74
CA GLY A 534 18.37 -1.99 -11.36
C GLY A 534 19.28 -3.02 -10.69
N PRO A 535 19.62 -2.80 -9.41
CA PRO A 535 20.44 -3.73 -8.66
C PRO A 535 19.71 -5.05 -8.38
N THR A 536 20.49 -6.08 -8.09
CA THR A 536 19.96 -7.38 -7.66
C THR A 536 19.22 -7.24 -6.32
N ARG A 537 18.04 -7.83 -6.23
CA ARG A 537 17.23 -7.91 -5.01
C ARG A 537 17.42 -9.27 -4.37
N VAL A 538 17.63 -9.31 -3.05
CA VAL A 538 17.72 -10.55 -2.28
C VAL A 538 16.36 -10.82 -1.63
N TRP A 539 15.66 -11.84 -2.10
CA TRP A 539 14.32 -12.24 -1.61
C TRP A 539 14.42 -13.39 -0.62
N THR A 540 15.24 -13.15 0.40
CA THR A 540 15.45 -14.05 1.52
C THR A 540 15.63 -13.20 2.77
N ALA A 541 14.80 -13.44 3.78
CA ALA A 541 14.96 -12.80 5.07
C ALA A 541 15.78 -13.72 5.98
N THR A 542 16.62 -13.10 6.80
CA THR A 542 17.26 -13.77 7.93
C THR A 542 16.76 -13.08 9.19
N ASP A 543 15.46 -13.19 9.47
CA ASP A 543 14.97 -12.78 10.77
C ASP A 543 15.18 -13.93 11.73
N ALA A 544 16.19 -13.80 12.58
CA ALA A 544 16.19 -14.48 13.87
C ALA A 544 15.27 -13.66 14.78
N ASP A 545 13.95 -13.83 14.64
CA ASP A 545 13.08 -13.55 15.78
C ASP A 545 13.31 -14.63 16.84
N ALA A 546 12.99 -14.33 18.10
CA ALA A 546 13.21 -15.22 19.23
C ALA A 546 12.37 -16.52 19.20
N SER A 547 11.56 -16.75 18.15
CA SER A 547 10.78 -17.97 17.97
C SER A 547 11.52 -19.09 17.24
N GLY A 548 12.67 -18.79 16.61
CA GLY A 548 13.50 -19.80 15.94
C GLY A 548 12.95 -20.29 14.60
N GLU A 549 11.92 -19.66 14.03
CA GLU A 549 11.46 -19.97 12.66
C GLU A 549 12.38 -19.31 11.60
N ASP A 550 13.51 -19.97 11.38
CA ASP A 550 14.27 -20.22 10.14
C ASP A 550 14.38 -19.14 9.04
N ARG A 551 15.61 -19.04 8.52
CA ARG A 551 15.94 -18.49 7.19
C ARG A 551 14.97 -19.05 6.15
N ARG A 552 14.09 -18.22 5.58
CA ARG A 552 13.15 -18.70 4.55
C ARG A 552 13.05 -17.72 3.39
N GLY A 553 13.38 -18.23 2.21
CA GLY A 553 13.05 -17.67 0.91
C GLY A 553 11.59 -17.94 0.56
N ASN A 554 11.31 -18.12 -0.73
CA ASN A 554 9.98 -18.43 -1.26
C ASN A 554 9.94 -19.86 -1.81
N TYR A 555 8.74 -20.42 -1.90
CA TYR A 555 8.50 -21.66 -2.63
C TYR A 555 8.25 -21.33 -4.10
N TRP A 556 8.98 -21.98 -5.01
CA TRP A 556 8.98 -21.67 -6.45
C TRP A 556 8.39 -22.80 -7.31
N GLY A 557 7.64 -23.71 -6.69
CA GLY A 557 7.25 -25.00 -7.28
C GLY A 557 8.37 -26.03 -7.19
N ASP A 558 8.14 -27.19 -7.81
CA ASP A 558 9.09 -28.31 -7.80
C ASP A 558 10.37 -27.97 -8.59
N LEU A 559 11.38 -27.48 -7.90
CA LEU A 559 12.69 -27.21 -8.50
C LEU A 559 13.52 -28.51 -8.60
N PRO A 560 14.36 -28.66 -9.65
CA PRO A 560 15.15 -29.87 -9.87
C PRO A 560 16.40 -29.94 -8.97
N ALA A 561 16.27 -29.67 -7.68
CA ALA A 561 17.30 -29.74 -6.64
C ALA A 561 16.70 -30.30 -5.34
N LEU A 562 17.58 -30.83 -4.48
CA LEU A 562 17.19 -31.51 -3.25
C LEU A 562 17.56 -30.65 -2.04
N ASP A 563 16.70 -30.69 -1.04
CA ASP A 563 17.03 -30.43 0.36
C ASP A 563 17.71 -31.70 0.90
N ARG A 564 19.04 -31.68 1.09
CA ARG A 564 19.78 -32.90 1.53
C ARG A 564 19.98 -32.96 3.03
N ASP A 565 20.01 -31.82 3.70
CA ASP A 565 20.19 -31.75 5.15
C ASP A 565 18.87 -31.73 5.92
N GLY A 566 17.74 -31.62 5.22
CA GLY A 566 16.38 -31.71 5.75
C GLY A 566 15.96 -30.44 6.48
N ASP A 567 16.54 -29.28 6.16
CA ASP A 567 16.26 -28.01 6.82
C ASP A 567 15.02 -27.29 6.28
N GLY A 568 14.36 -27.86 5.27
CA GLY A 568 13.17 -27.32 4.61
C GLY A 568 13.47 -26.30 3.52
N THR A 569 14.74 -26.07 3.21
CA THR A 569 15.20 -25.26 2.08
C THR A 569 15.98 -26.11 1.08
N ILE A 570 15.98 -25.70 -0.18
CA ILE A 570 16.75 -26.41 -1.20
C ILE A 570 18.21 -25.95 -1.12
N ASP A 571 19.17 -26.89 -1.18
CA ASP A 571 20.62 -26.65 -1.08
C ASP A 571 21.25 -25.84 -2.26
N ARG A 572 20.53 -24.88 -2.83
CA ARG A 572 21.07 -23.94 -3.82
C ARG A 572 20.25 -22.65 -3.88
N ALA A 573 20.94 -21.55 -4.14
CA ALA A 573 20.28 -20.31 -4.51
C ALA A 573 19.52 -20.45 -5.85
N TYR A 574 18.35 -19.83 -5.93
CA TYR A 574 17.49 -19.78 -7.11
C TYR A 574 17.41 -18.34 -7.65
N ARG A 575 17.54 -18.19 -8.98
CA ARG A 575 17.43 -16.88 -9.65
C ARG A 575 16.21 -16.86 -10.56
N PRO A 576 15.02 -16.45 -10.09
CA PRO A 576 13.80 -16.50 -10.88
C PRO A 576 13.81 -15.59 -12.13
N THR A 577 14.74 -14.62 -12.21
CA THR A 577 14.96 -13.80 -13.41
C THR A 577 16.14 -14.26 -14.28
N GLY A 578 16.83 -15.33 -13.88
CA GLY A 578 17.98 -15.86 -14.59
C GLY A 578 17.57 -16.56 -15.89
N ALA A 579 18.45 -16.57 -16.89
CA ALA A 579 18.16 -17.15 -18.20
C ALA A 579 17.81 -18.66 -18.15
N VAL A 580 18.36 -19.39 -17.19
CA VAL A 580 18.06 -20.82 -16.99
C VAL A 580 16.99 -20.99 -15.91
N ASP A 581 17.24 -20.47 -14.71
CA ASP A 581 16.36 -20.67 -13.55
C ASP A 581 14.96 -20.10 -13.75
N GLY A 582 14.82 -18.94 -14.41
CA GLY A 582 13.51 -18.33 -14.67
C GLY A 582 12.62 -19.13 -15.62
N ARG A 583 13.16 -20.14 -16.31
CA ARG A 583 12.38 -21.09 -17.12
C ARG A 583 11.97 -22.35 -16.36
N LEU A 584 12.54 -22.62 -15.18
CA LEU A 584 12.23 -23.81 -14.38
C LEU A 584 10.84 -23.73 -13.75
N GLY A 585 10.45 -22.56 -13.27
CA GLY A 585 9.16 -22.34 -12.61
C GLY A 585 7.98 -21.99 -13.53
N GLY A 586 8.19 -21.97 -14.86
CA GLY A 586 7.18 -21.57 -15.83
C GLY A 586 6.57 -22.73 -16.63
N ARG A 587 5.39 -22.52 -17.22
CA ARG A 587 4.60 -23.55 -17.94
C ARG A 587 5.07 -23.84 -19.37
N GLY A 588 6.06 -23.12 -19.87
CA GLY A 588 6.49 -23.20 -21.28
C GLY A 588 7.38 -24.41 -21.63
N PRO A 589 7.51 -24.77 -22.93
CA PRO A 589 8.30 -25.91 -23.42
C PRO A 589 9.81 -25.83 -23.11
N GLY A 590 10.28 -24.67 -22.63
CA GLY A 590 11.64 -24.48 -22.16
C GLY A 590 11.92 -25.04 -20.77
N ALA A 591 10.91 -25.43 -19.97
CA ALA A 591 11.11 -25.85 -18.58
C ALA A 591 11.95 -27.14 -18.45
N THR A 592 11.68 -28.14 -19.30
CA THR A 592 12.39 -29.43 -19.30
C THR A 592 13.85 -29.31 -19.77
N SER A 593 14.08 -28.50 -20.81
CA SER A 593 15.44 -28.19 -21.30
C SER A 593 16.22 -27.34 -20.30
N ALA A 594 15.55 -26.38 -19.65
CA ALA A 594 16.13 -25.59 -18.57
C ALA A 594 16.48 -26.46 -17.35
N ALA A 595 15.66 -27.45 -16.98
CA ALA A 595 15.95 -28.38 -15.88
C ALA A 595 17.22 -29.19 -16.14
N THR A 596 17.43 -29.60 -17.39
CA THR A 596 18.66 -30.27 -17.82
C THR A 596 19.87 -29.33 -17.75
N LEU A 597 19.75 -28.11 -18.28
CA LEU A 597 20.82 -27.11 -18.24
C LEU A 597 21.16 -26.65 -16.82
N ALA A 598 20.17 -26.55 -15.93
CA ALA A 598 20.36 -26.14 -14.54
C ALA A 598 21.18 -27.14 -13.71
N ARG A 599 21.29 -28.39 -14.17
CA ARG A 599 22.12 -29.44 -13.57
C ARG A 599 23.51 -29.56 -14.23
N SER A 600 23.80 -28.75 -15.26
CA SER A 600 25.07 -28.80 -16.00
C SER A 600 26.22 -28.18 -15.20
N PRO A 601 27.41 -28.84 -15.15
CA PRO A 601 28.60 -28.30 -14.50
C PRO A 601 29.00 -26.90 -15.00
N THR A 602 28.81 -26.62 -16.29
CA THR A 602 29.15 -25.32 -16.90
C THR A 602 28.27 -24.20 -16.33
N VAL A 603 26.99 -24.47 -16.08
CA VAL A 603 26.07 -23.49 -15.48
C VAL A 603 26.39 -23.29 -14.00
N SER A 604 26.77 -24.34 -13.27
CA SER A 604 27.24 -24.22 -11.89
C SER A 604 28.51 -23.36 -11.77
N LEU A 605 29.51 -23.60 -12.62
CA LEU A 605 30.74 -22.80 -12.67
C LEU A 605 30.48 -21.33 -13.03
N LEU A 606 29.58 -21.07 -13.98
CA LEU A 606 29.21 -19.71 -14.34
C LEU A 606 28.52 -18.97 -13.17
N ARG A 607 27.65 -19.65 -12.42
CA ARG A 607 27.00 -19.07 -11.23
C ARG A 607 28.02 -18.73 -10.14
N GLU A 608 28.97 -19.62 -9.89
CA GLU A 608 30.05 -19.42 -8.91
C GLU A 608 30.98 -18.28 -9.35
N PHE A 609 31.17 -18.08 -10.65
CA PHE A 609 31.91 -16.93 -11.17
C PHE A 609 31.12 -15.61 -11.01
N GLU A 610 29.80 -15.61 -11.25
CA GLU A 610 28.92 -14.45 -11.07
C GLU A 610 28.75 -14.02 -9.61
N THR A 611 28.91 -14.92 -8.62
CA THR A 611 28.88 -14.54 -7.21
C THR A 611 30.13 -13.77 -6.78
N VAL A 612 31.28 -14.13 -7.37
CA VAL A 612 32.62 -13.60 -7.03
C VAL A 612 32.95 -12.31 -7.78
N VAL A 613 32.39 -12.07 -8.98
CA VAL A 613 32.65 -10.85 -9.77
C VAL A 613 31.47 -9.85 -9.68
N PRO A 614 31.58 -8.76 -8.90
CA PRO A 614 30.48 -7.82 -8.68
C PRO A 614 29.97 -7.16 -9.97
N GLY A 615 30.84 -6.94 -10.96
CA GLY A 615 30.51 -6.34 -12.26
C GLY A 615 29.74 -7.25 -13.22
N LEU A 616 29.64 -8.55 -12.92
CA LEU A 616 28.87 -9.54 -13.71
C LEU A 616 27.54 -9.92 -13.06
N ARG A 617 27.21 -9.36 -11.87
CA ARG A 617 25.89 -9.55 -11.26
C ARG A 617 24.83 -8.92 -12.15
N ALA A 618 24.11 -9.75 -12.89
CA ALA A 618 22.94 -9.31 -13.62
C ALA A 618 21.93 -8.71 -12.62
N GLY A 619 21.37 -7.55 -12.97
CA GLY A 619 20.18 -7.03 -12.27
C GLY A 619 19.08 -8.09 -12.28
N GLY A 620 18.29 -8.17 -11.21
CA GLY A 620 17.27 -9.21 -11.09
C GLY A 620 16.92 -9.56 -9.65
N VAL A 621 16.49 -10.80 -9.44
CA VAL A 621 16.15 -11.36 -8.13
C VAL A 621 17.00 -12.61 -7.88
N VAL A 622 17.46 -12.75 -6.63
CA VAL A 622 18.04 -13.97 -6.10
C VAL A 622 17.33 -14.34 -4.81
N ASP A 623 17.01 -15.61 -4.69
CA ASP A 623 16.58 -16.25 -3.45
C ASP A 623 17.68 -17.21 -3.00
N THR A 624 18.29 -16.95 -1.85
CA THR A 624 19.42 -17.75 -1.34
C THR A 624 18.97 -19.00 -0.61
N ASP A 625 17.72 -19.06 -0.15
CA ASP A 625 17.19 -20.14 0.68
C ASP A 625 15.76 -20.49 0.22
N PRO A 626 15.58 -20.91 -1.05
CA PRO A 626 14.25 -21.25 -1.58
C PRO A 626 13.67 -22.44 -0.83
N LEU A 627 12.37 -22.38 -0.54
CA LEU A 627 11.69 -23.42 0.23
C LEU A 627 11.54 -24.71 -0.57
N ALA A 628 11.68 -25.85 0.11
CA ALA A 628 11.48 -27.18 -0.48
C ALA A 628 9.99 -27.55 -0.61
N GLU A 629 9.15 -27.03 0.29
CA GLU A 629 7.71 -27.31 0.34
C GLU A 629 6.88 -26.02 0.31
N PRO A 630 5.63 -26.07 -0.19
CA PRO A 630 4.73 -24.93 -0.16
C PRO A 630 4.37 -24.50 1.27
N VAL A 631 4.20 -23.20 1.46
CA VAL A 631 3.79 -22.58 2.73
C VAL A 631 2.28 -22.75 2.97
N ARG A 632 1.49 -22.86 1.90
CA ARG A 632 0.03 -23.08 1.93
C ARG A 632 -0.37 -24.23 0.97
N PRO A 633 0.04 -25.48 1.23
CA PRO A 633 -0.15 -26.63 0.33
C PRO A 633 -1.62 -26.77 -0.12
N ALA A 634 -2.56 -26.82 0.83
CA ALA A 634 -3.98 -26.99 0.52
C ALA A 634 -4.56 -25.89 -0.41
N VAL A 635 -4.01 -24.67 -0.36
CA VAL A 635 -4.44 -23.58 -1.25
C VAL A 635 -3.84 -23.76 -2.64
N VAL A 636 -2.56 -24.11 -2.72
CA VAL A 636 -1.88 -24.43 -3.99
C VAL A 636 -2.59 -25.57 -4.70
N ASP A 637 -2.84 -26.68 -4.01
CA ASP A 637 -3.50 -27.88 -4.57
C ASP A 637 -4.89 -27.54 -5.12
N SER A 638 -5.68 -26.75 -4.37
CA SER A 638 -7.02 -26.32 -4.81
C SER A 638 -7.05 -25.46 -6.08
N LEU A 639 -5.91 -24.85 -6.43
CA LEU A 639 -5.74 -24.01 -7.61
C LEU A 639 -5.20 -24.80 -8.80
N THR A 640 -4.31 -25.77 -8.56
CA THR A 640 -3.69 -26.59 -9.62
C THR A 640 -4.61 -27.70 -10.11
N GLU A 641 -5.44 -28.31 -9.24
CA GLU A 641 -6.42 -29.32 -9.65
C GLU A 641 -7.48 -28.77 -10.62
N ARG A 642 -7.84 -27.49 -10.50
CA ARG A 642 -8.82 -26.83 -11.38
C ARG A 642 -8.30 -26.49 -12.77
N GLU A 643 -7.00 -26.52 -13.00
CA GLU A 643 -6.42 -26.31 -14.33
C GLU A 643 -6.39 -27.60 -15.18
N HIS A 644 -6.57 -28.75 -14.53
CA HIS A 644 -6.60 -30.07 -15.16
C HIS A 644 -8.03 -30.60 -15.41
N ALA A 645 -9.05 -29.86 -14.98
CA ALA A 645 -10.48 -30.14 -15.18
C ALA A 645 -11.08 -29.13 -16.16
#